data_AF-A0A0T5PGH6-F1
#
_entry.id   AF-A0A0T5PGH6-F1
#
_cell.length_a   1.000
_cell.length_b   1.000
_cell.length_c   1.000
_cell.angle_alpha   90.00
_cell.angle_beta   90.00
_cell.angle_gamma   90.00
#
_symmetry.space_group_name_H-M   'P 1'
#
loop_
_entity.id
_entity.type
_entity.pdbx_description
1 polymer ?
#
loop_
_entity_poly.entity_id
_entity_poly.type
_entity_poly.pdbx_seq_one_letter_code
_entity_poly.pdbx_strand_id
1 'polypeptide(L)'
;MKLTVKLRVVGGFSVITLLLLFIGLTAYTQLSGISKSTAEVNTISIPALENSALMKSEFVLMSKISLQAFNAQEQSQITALRQQFNTEQQAYQTAASQLNTAVQQQQTLAGAAQQVNLAYDAFIPLSNQLFEQLEQNLRSQNEIDDKLSELEMTADDMAALLLDFTDISNVRNRFPQAYQAATQMETGINSLLSVVVDLNRTTNESTATTISNDIAFRLQDLATQLSIMLREASQVPMPADLEEKLTIVNSLLDTNQGIPGTKTKLLAGKERANQLLLQADEQTALALTRLEALLNQSTQVAATIQNESQNSVSNAVTAIFVVMLISTLVAVFIAYRTVTAIVKPLGKINAMLGIVASGDLTQQLNDRSQDEFGELSRNINKVNQSLQQLIQGIISRSTQLAAASEQTSAITLQTTQAIREQKSQVTQAATATTEMSSTSQGVLQSSNDALNEIKNADKEAERVKGISLENKAIIIQLSREVEQASQVINKLHKDSASIGSILDVIRGIAEQTNLLALNAAIEAARAGEQGRGFAVVADEVRSLASKTQASTQEIQAMIQALQSGAHAAVEAMNKGKKQAEDCVAKTEVATSALDSITHAVHLAHDMSEQISSAAKEQHQVSAEISGLLESIVAIAEQTASGAEQTSASSHEVAKLAEELRRSVDQFKV
;
A
#
# COMPACT_ATOMS: atom_id res chain seq x y z
N MET A 1 -92.45 43.09 -22.95
CA MET A 1 -91.40 42.36 -22.21
C MET A 1 -90.10 43.16 -22.25
N LYS A 2 -89.58 43.61 -21.10
CA LYS A 2 -88.20 44.13 -21.05
C LYS A 2 -87.28 42.93 -21.30
N LEU A 3 -86.76 42.78 -22.52
CA LEU A 3 -85.73 41.77 -22.79
C LEU A 3 -84.56 42.03 -21.83
N THR A 4 -84.19 41.04 -21.01
CA THR A 4 -82.97 41.05 -20.21
C THR A 4 -81.75 41.23 -21.12
N VAL A 5 -80.61 41.70 -20.59
CA VAL A 5 -79.36 41.78 -21.38
C VAL A 5 -79.07 40.41 -22.01
N LYS A 6 -79.27 39.32 -21.27
CA LYS A 6 -79.28 37.95 -21.78
C LYS A 6 -80.14 37.73 -23.02
N LEU A 7 -81.39 38.19 -23.10
CA LEU A 7 -82.25 37.91 -24.25
C LEU A 7 -81.88 38.73 -25.51
N ARG A 8 -81.28 39.91 -25.34
CA ARG A 8 -80.74 40.74 -26.46
C ARG A 8 -79.36 40.27 -26.91
N VAL A 9 -78.54 39.85 -25.96
CA VAL A 9 -77.25 39.22 -26.20
C VAL A 9 -77.46 37.85 -26.84
N VAL A 10 -78.42 37.02 -26.41
CA VAL A 10 -78.75 35.72 -27.04
C VAL A 10 -79.18 35.86 -28.49
N GLY A 11 -79.95 36.89 -28.87
CA GLY A 11 -80.28 37.15 -30.27
C GLY A 11 -79.06 37.52 -31.14
N GLY A 12 -78.15 38.36 -30.61
CA GLY A 12 -76.90 38.69 -31.28
C GLY A 12 -75.88 37.55 -31.26
N PHE A 13 -75.82 36.79 -30.16
CA PHE A 13 -75.01 35.60 -30.01
C PHE A 13 -75.52 34.48 -30.89
N SER A 14 -76.81 34.26 -31.14
CA SER A 14 -77.24 33.20 -32.07
C SER A 14 -76.67 33.41 -33.48
N VAL A 15 -76.59 34.67 -33.93
CA VAL A 15 -75.99 35.05 -35.22
C VAL A 15 -74.46 34.97 -35.18
N ILE A 16 -73.84 35.46 -34.10
CA ILE A 16 -72.38 35.37 -33.90
C ILE A 16 -71.93 33.93 -33.63
N THR A 17 -72.76 33.06 -33.05
CA THR A 17 -72.49 31.65 -32.72
C THR A 17 -72.56 30.79 -33.99
N LEU A 18 -73.45 31.12 -34.94
CA LEU A 18 -73.43 30.51 -36.26
C LEU A 18 -72.17 30.89 -37.05
N LEU A 19 -71.72 32.15 -36.95
CA LEU A 19 -70.45 32.61 -37.54
C LEU A 19 -69.23 32.02 -36.82
N LEU A 20 -69.27 31.87 -35.49
CA LEU A 20 -68.23 31.23 -34.68
C LEU A 20 -68.19 29.72 -34.87
N LEU A 21 -69.32 29.05 -35.13
CA LEU A 21 -69.34 27.62 -35.50
C LEU A 21 -68.67 27.42 -36.85
N PHE A 22 -68.85 28.35 -37.79
CA PHE A 22 -68.21 28.31 -39.09
C PHE A 22 -66.70 28.58 -38.99
N ILE A 23 -66.28 29.60 -38.22
CA ILE A 23 -64.87 29.86 -37.87
C ILE A 23 -64.29 28.68 -37.07
N GLY A 24 -65.07 28.07 -36.19
CA GLY A 24 -64.68 26.92 -35.37
C GLY A 24 -64.46 25.67 -36.19
N LEU A 25 -65.29 25.41 -37.21
CA LEU A 25 -65.12 24.27 -38.13
C LEU A 25 -63.88 24.44 -39.03
N THR A 26 -63.63 25.66 -39.50
CA THR A 26 -62.42 25.99 -40.29
C THR A 26 -61.16 25.99 -39.42
N ALA A 27 -61.23 26.50 -38.19
CA ALA A 27 -60.14 26.40 -37.23
C ALA A 27 -59.87 24.95 -36.82
N TYR A 28 -60.90 24.12 -36.59
CA TYR A 28 -60.77 22.71 -36.21
C TYR A 28 -60.07 21.88 -37.29
N THR A 29 -60.44 22.05 -38.55
CA THR A 29 -59.81 21.34 -39.67
C THR A 29 -58.33 21.72 -39.82
N GLN A 30 -57.99 23.00 -39.70
CA GLN A 30 -56.59 23.48 -39.73
C GLN A 30 -55.79 23.08 -38.48
N LEU A 31 -56.37 23.16 -37.28
CA LEU A 31 -55.75 22.69 -36.05
C LEU A 31 -55.51 21.18 -36.07
N SER A 32 -56.37 20.40 -36.74
CA SER A 32 -56.18 18.95 -36.87
C SER A 32 -54.95 18.61 -37.74
N GLY A 33 -54.68 19.39 -38.79
CA GLY A 33 -53.48 19.26 -39.62
C GLY A 33 -52.19 19.64 -38.86
N ILE A 34 -52.27 20.69 -38.04
CA ILE A 34 -51.18 21.09 -37.14
C ILE A 34 -50.96 20.01 -36.04
N SER A 35 -52.04 19.47 -35.46
CA SER A 35 -51.98 18.40 -34.47
C SER A 35 -51.31 17.14 -35.01
N LYS A 36 -51.61 16.75 -36.26
CA LYS A 36 -50.96 15.61 -36.92
C LYS A 36 -49.45 15.84 -37.13
N SER A 37 -49.06 17.02 -37.59
CA SER A 37 -47.65 17.39 -37.80
C SER A 37 -46.87 17.48 -36.48
N THR A 38 -47.48 18.05 -35.43
CA THR A 38 -46.92 18.09 -34.07
C THR A 38 -46.83 16.70 -33.45
N ALA A 39 -47.80 15.82 -33.73
CA ALA A 39 -47.73 14.42 -33.30
C ALA A 39 -46.55 13.70 -33.95
N GLU A 40 -46.30 13.89 -35.25
CA GLU A 40 -45.14 13.30 -35.96
C GLU A 40 -43.78 13.81 -35.41
N VAL A 41 -43.68 15.09 -35.00
CA VAL A 41 -42.48 15.59 -34.31
C VAL A 41 -42.24 14.86 -32.99
N ASN A 42 -43.29 14.66 -32.19
CA ASN A 42 -43.19 14.01 -30.87
C ASN A 42 -43.02 12.49 -30.94
N THR A 43 -43.51 11.82 -31.99
CA THR A 43 -43.46 10.36 -32.10
C THR A 43 -42.30 9.84 -32.94
N ILE A 44 -41.73 10.65 -33.84
CA ILE A 44 -40.66 10.24 -34.76
C ILE A 44 -39.40 11.07 -34.52
N SER A 45 -39.45 12.40 -34.70
CA SER A 45 -38.25 13.25 -34.72
C SER A 45 -37.54 13.34 -33.38
N ILE A 46 -38.27 13.59 -32.29
CA ILE A 46 -37.67 13.70 -30.95
C ILE A 46 -37.07 12.36 -30.50
N PRO A 47 -37.82 11.23 -30.53
CA PRO A 47 -37.25 9.93 -30.16
C PRO A 47 -36.08 9.52 -31.07
N ALA A 48 -36.12 9.84 -32.36
CA ALA A 48 -35.01 9.53 -33.26
C ALA A 48 -33.75 10.34 -32.94
N LEU A 49 -33.86 11.63 -32.62
CA LEU A 49 -32.72 12.45 -32.20
C LEU A 49 -32.16 12.01 -30.86
N GLU A 50 -33.03 11.82 -29.86
CA GLU A 50 -32.66 11.43 -28.50
C GLU A 50 -31.96 10.06 -28.49
N ASN A 51 -32.57 9.04 -29.10
CA ASN A 51 -31.98 7.70 -29.11
C ASN A 51 -30.74 7.60 -29.99
N SER A 52 -30.65 8.35 -31.10
CA SER A 52 -29.40 8.38 -31.89
C SER A 52 -28.25 9.06 -31.13
N ALA A 53 -28.55 10.10 -30.34
CA ALA A 53 -27.57 10.77 -29.50
C ALA A 53 -27.13 9.88 -28.32
N LEU A 54 -28.07 9.18 -27.68
CA LEU A 54 -27.78 8.19 -26.65
C LEU A 54 -26.91 7.05 -27.22
N MET A 55 -27.30 6.45 -28.35
CA MET A 55 -26.49 5.43 -29.02
C MET A 55 -25.06 5.93 -29.30
N LYS A 56 -24.89 7.18 -29.76
CA LYS A 56 -23.56 7.77 -29.96
C LYS A 56 -22.78 7.90 -28.65
N SER A 57 -23.42 8.38 -27.58
CA SER A 57 -22.82 8.49 -26.26
C SER A 57 -22.36 7.13 -25.74
N GLU A 58 -23.25 6.14 -25.73
CA GLU A 58 -22.95 4.79 -25.23
C GLU A 58 -21.86 4.11 -26.05
N PHE A 59 -21.83 4.31 -27.37
CA PHE A 59 -20.77 3.76 -28.21
C PHE A 59 -19.41 4.36 -27.87
N VAL A 60 -19.32 5.69 -27.66
CA VAL A 60 -18.09 6.35 -27.22
C VAL A 60 -17.64 5.83 -25.86
N LEU A 61 -18.57 5.65 -24.91
CA LEU A 61 -18.27 5.10 -23.59
C LEU A 61 -17.74 3.66 -23.70
N MET A 62 -18.41 2.78 -24.44
CA MET A 62 -17.93 1.40 -24.69
C MET A 62 -16.53 1.36 -25.31
N SER A 63 -16.26 2.22 -26.30
CA SER A 63 -14.94 2.32 -26.91
C SER A 63 -13.89 2.82 -25.91
N LYS A 64 -14.21 3.82 -25.10
CA LYS A 64 -13.34 4.34 -24.04
C LYS A 64 -13.04 3.28 -22.99
N ILE A 65 -14.04 2.52 -22.56
CA ILE A 65 -13.90 1.43 -21.60
C ILE A 65 -12.99 0.33 -22.17
N SER A 66 -13.13 -0.01 -23.45
CA SER A 66 -12.23 -0.97 -24.13
C SER A 66 -10.77 -0.49 -24.13
N LEU A 67 -10.53 0.80 -24.36
CA LEU A 67 -9.20 1.41 -24.28
C LEU A 67 -8.65 1.46 -22.83
N GLN A 68 -9.50 1.75 -21.85
CA GLN A 68 -9.12 1.70 -20.44
C GLN A 68 -8.74 0.28 -20.01
N ALA A 69 -9.50 -0.72 -20.46
CA ALA A 69 -9.22 -2.12 -20.16
C ALA A 69 -7.88 -2.56 -20.76
N PHE A 70 -7.55 -2.12 -21.97
CA PHE A 70 -6.25 -2.40 -22.61
C PHE A 70 -5.06 -1.89 -21.80
N ASN A 71 -5.23 -0.79 -21.05
CA ASN A 71 -4.19 -0.20 -20.21
C ASN A 71 -4.21 -0.68 -18.75
N ALA A 72 -5.18 -1.53 -18.37
CA ALA A 72 -5.30 -2.03 -17.01
C ALA A 72 -4.19 -3.04 -16.68
N GLN A 73 -3.68 -2.97 -15.45
CA GLN A 73 -2.59 -3.86 -14.97
C GLN A 73 -3.08 -4.95 -14.03
N GLU A 74 -4.34 -4.90 -13.59
CA GLU A 74 -4.91 -5.82 -12.61
C GLU A 74 -6.19 -6.50 -13.12
N GLN A 75 -6.37 -7.76 -12.75
CA GLN A 75 -7.53 -8.56 -13.18
C GLN A 75 -8.86 -8.03 -12.61
N SER A 76 -8.83 -7.46 -11.40
CA SER A 76 -9.98 -6.80 -10.75
C SER A 76 -10.49 -5.61 -11.58
N GLN A 77 -9.57 -4.80 -12.10
CA GLN A 77 -9.87 -3.63 -12.93
C GLN A 77 -10.51 -4.03 -14.25
N ILE A 78 -9.96 -5.05 -14.93
CA ILE A 78 -10.54 -5.57 -16.18
C ILE A 78 -11.95 -6.11 -15.94
N THR A 79 -12.17 -6.83 -14.83
CA THR A 79 -13.49 -7.37 -14.47
C THR A 79 -14.51 -6.25 -14.24
N ALA A 80 -14.12 -5.20 -13.50
CA ALA A 80 -14.97 -4.03 -13.27
C ALA A 80 -15.29 -3.27 -14.56
N LEU A 81 -14.29 -3.06 -15.42
CA LEU A 81 -14.45 -2.41 -16.72
C LEU A 81 -15.32 -3.25 -17.66
N ARG A 82 -15.23 -4.59 -17.62
CA ARG A 82 -16.11 -5.48 -18.39
C ARG A 82 -17.57 -5.36 -17.92
N GLN A 83 -17.81 -5.21 -16.62
CA GLN A 83 -19.15 -4.98 -16.09
C GLN A 83 -19.72 -3.62 -16.51
N GLN A 84 -18.89 -2.56 -16.50
CA GLN A 84 -19.27 -1.26 -17.04
C GLN A 84 -19.58 -1.34 -18.53
N PHE A 85 -18.72 -2.01 -19.31
CA PHE A 85 -18.94 -2.23 -20.74
C PHE A 85 -20.28 -2.91 -21.02
N ASN A 86 -20.62 -3.96 -20.28
CA ASN A 86 -21.90 -4.67 -20.42
C ASN A 86 -23.11 -3.77 -20.06
N THR A 87 -22.92 -2.83 -19.14
CA THR A 87 -23.98 -1.88 -18.73
C THR A 87 -24.26 -0.89 -19.86
N GLU A 88 -23.21 -0.28 -20.43
CA GLU A 88 -23.36 0.63 -21.58
C GLU A 88 -23.85 -0.12 -22.83
N GLN A 89 -23.45 -1.38 -22.99
CA GLN A 89 -23.97 -2.25 -24.05
C GLN A 89 -25.49 -2.42 -23.93
N GLN A 90 -26.02 -2.62 -22.71
CA GLN A 90 -27.45 -2.77 -22.47
C GLN A 90 -28.21 -1.44 -22.68
N ALA A 91 -27.62 -0.32 -22.28
CA ALA A 91 -28.16 1.02 -22.54
C ALA A 91 -28.23 1.29 -24.05
N TYR A 92 -27.16 0.97 -24.79
CA TYR A 92 -27.11 1.08 -26.25
C TYR A 92 -28.19 0.23 -26.91
N GLN A 93 -28.34 -1.03 -26.52
CA GLN A 93 -29.37 -1.93 -27.08
C GLN A 93 -30.79 -1.40 -26.83
N THR A 94 -31.02 -0.82 -25.66
CA THR A 94 -32.31 -0.20 -25.32
C THR A 94 -32.59 1.00 -26.23
N ALA A 95 -31.61 1.90 -26.39
CA ALA A 95 -31.72 3.06 -27.27
C ALA A 95 -31.90 2.64 -28.75
N ALA A 96 -31.15 1.64 -29.21
CA ALA A 96 -31.27 1.09 -30.57
C ALA A 96 -32.66 0.49 -30.84
N SER A 97 -33.23 -0.24 -29.87
CA SER A 97 -34.59 -0.79 -29.98
C SER A 97 -35.65 0.32 -30.04
N GLN A 98 -35.52 1.35 -29.20
CA GLN A 98 -36.44 2.49 -29.20
C GLN A 98 -36.34 3.30 -30.50
N LEU A 99 -35.11 3.55 -30.99
CA LEU A 99 -34.86 4.18 -32.27
C LEU A 99 -35.52 3.40 -33.41
N ASN A 100 -35.24 2.10 -33.52
CA ASN A 100 -35.79 1.24 -34.57
C ASN A 100 -37.33 1.27 -34.58
N THR A 101 -37.96 1.32 -33.40
CA THR A 101 -39.42 1.43 -33.29
C THR A 101 -39.92 2.79 -33.78
N ALA A 102 -39.23 3.89 -33.42
CA ALA A 102 -39.60 5.24 -33.81
C ALA A 102 -39.44 5.49 -35.33
N VAL A 103 -38.42 4.90 -35.96
CA VAL A 103 -38.11 5.15 -37.37
C VAL A 103 -38.70 4.13 -38.35
N GLN A 104 -39.41 3.12 -37.86
CA GLN A 104 -39.95 2.00 -38.68
C GLN A 104 -40.78 2.46 -39.88
N GLN A 105 -41.51 3.57 -39.75
CA GLN A 105 -42.37 4.11 -40.82
C GLN A 105 -41.62 5.07 -41.77
N GLN A 106 -40.37 5.42 -41.47
CA GLN A 106 -39.56 6.35 -42.26
C GLN A 106 -38.36 5.64 -42.90
N GLN A 107 -38.51 5.27 -44.17
CA GLN A 107 -37.60 4.37 -44.91
C GLN A 107 -36.13 4.83 -44.92
N THR A 108 -35.89 6.13 -44.95
CA THR A 108 -34.55 6.73 -44.92
C THR A 108 -33.84 6.53 -43.57
N LEU A 109 -34.53 6.86 -42.47
CA LEU A 109 -33.99 6.71 -41.12
C LEU A 109 -33.83 5.24 -40.71
N ALA A 110 -34.78 4.38 -41.12
CA ALA A 110 -34.67 2.94 -40.89
C ALA A 110 -33.43 2.34 -41.57
N GLY A 111 -33.11 2.75 -42.80
CA GLY A 111 -31.90 2.31 -43.51
C GLY A 111 -30.60 2.76 -42.82
N ALA A 112 -30.56 4.01 -42.34
CA ALA A 112 -29.40 4.54 -41.62
C ALA A 112 -29.20 3.84 -40.25
N ALA A 113 -30.28 3.61 -39.50
CA ALA A 113 -30.24 2.87 -38.24
C ALA A 113 -29.74 1.43 -38.44
N GLN A 114 -30.13 0.77 -39.53
CA GLN A 114 -29.63 -0.57 -39.85
C GLN A 114 -28.12 -0.59 -40.14
N GLN A 115 -27.59 0.43 -40.83
CA GLN A 115 -26.15 0.55 -41.07
C GLN A 115 -25.38 0.74 -39.76
N VAL A 116 -25.92 1.50 -38.80
CA VAL A 116 -25.32 1.65 -37.47
C VAL A 116 -25.27 0.29 -36.74
N ASN A 117 -26.35 -0.48 -36.77
CA ASN A 117 -26.41 -1.80 -36.14
C ASN A 117 -25.37 -2.78 -36.71
N LEU A 118 -25.12 -2.76 -38.02
CA LEU A 118 -24.07 -3.59 -38.63
C LEU A 118 -22.66 -3.29 -38.08
N ALA A 119 -22.34 -2.01 -37.82
CA ALA A 119 -21.04 -1.64 -37.25
C ALA A 119 -20.96 -2.04 -35.77
N TYR A 120 -22.05 -1.92 -35.03
CA TYR A 120 -22.16 -2.40 -33.65
C TYR A 120 -21.97 -3.93 -33.54
N ASP A 121 -22.62 -4.69 -34.41
CA ASP A 121 -22.52 -6.16 -34.43
C ASP A 121 -21.11 -6.65 -34.76
N ALA A 122 -20.32 -5.84 -35.49
CA ALA A 122 -18.90 -6.10 -35.74
C ALA A 122 -17.99 -5.71 -34.56
N PHE A 123 -18.32 -4.63 -33.85
CA PHE A 123 -17.53 -4.10 -32.73
C PHE A 123 -17.61 -4.97 -31.47
N ILE A 124 -18.81 -5.36 -31.04
CA ILE A 124 -19.04 -6.11 -29.80
C ILE A 124 -18.17 -7.38 -29.65
N PRO A 125 -18.08 -8.28 -30.66
CA PRO A 125 -17.25 -9.48 -30.51
C PRO A 125 -15.76 -9.14 -30.39
N LEU A 126 -15.28 -8.09 -31.06
CA LEU A 126 -13.88 -7.65 -30.95
C LEU A 126 -13.56 -7.16 -29.54
N SER A 127 -14.42 -6.32 -28.95
CA SER A 127 -14.25 -5.87 -27.56
C SER A 127 -14.33 -7.03 -26.58
N ASN A 128 -15.25 -7.98 -26.74
CA ASN A 128 -15.35 -9.14 -25.86
C ASN A 128 -14.10 -10.04 -25.93
N GLN A 129 -13.60 -10.30 -27.13
CA GLN A 129 -12.34 -11.03 -27.33
C GLN A 129 -11.15 -10.27 -26.74
N LEU A 130 -11.15 -8.94 -26.83
CA LEU A 130 -10.12 -8.11 -26.22
C LEU A 130 -10.10 -8.29 -24.69
N PHE A 131 -11.26 -8.20 -24.02
CA PHE A 131 -11.37 -8.43 -22.58
C PHE A 131 -10.83 -9.82 -22.18
N GLU A 132 -11.25 -10.87 -22.89
CA GLU A 132 -10.80 -12.24 -22.63
C GLU A 132 -9.28 -12.39 -22.81
N GLN A 133 -8.72 -11.79 -23.87
CA GLN A 133 -7.28 -11.84 -24.12
C GLN A 133 -6.48 -11.09 -23.05
N LEU A 134 -6.97 -9.93 -22.58
CA LEU A 134 -6.31 -9.17 -21.53
C LEU A 134 -6.32 -9.92 -20.19
N GLU A 135 -7.43 -10.57 -19.83
CA GLU A 135 -7.50 -11.44 -18.64
C GLU A 135 -6.51 -12.62 -18.74
N GLN A 136 -6.40 -13.26 -19.91
CA GLN A 136 -5.44 -14.33 -20.14
C GLN A 136 -3.98 -13.86 -20.04
N ASN A 137 -3.68 -12.66 -20.53
CA ASN A 137 -2.35 -12.06 -20.43
C ASN A 137 -1.96 -11.81 -18.97
N LEU A 138 -2.85 -11.27 -18.15
CA LEU A 138 -2.56 -11.06 -16.72
C LEU A 138 -2.40 -12.38 -15.96
N ARG A 139 -3.23 -13.41 -16.26
CA ARG A 139 -3.04 -14.74 -15.67
C ARG A 139 -1.69 -15.35 -16.03
N SER A 140 -1.27 -15.21 -17.29
CA SER A 140 0.03 -15.70 -17.74
C SER A 140 1.19 -14.94 -17.09
N GLN A 141 1.03 -13.64 -16.83
CA GLN A 141 2.02 -12.84 -16.09
C GLN A 141 2.14 -13.33 -14.64
N ASN A 142 1.03 -13.48 -13.92
CA ASN A 142 1.03 -14.00 -12.55
C ASN A 142 1.63 -15.41 -12.48
N GLU A 143 1.29 -16.29 -13.42
CA GLU A 143 1.87 -17.65 -13.48
C GLU A 143 3.40 -17.63 -13.70
N ILE A 144 3.91 -16.68 -14.48
CA ILE A 144 5.36 -16.50 -14.64
C ILE A 144 6.00 -16.02 -13.34
N ASP A 145 5.37 -15.05 -12.66
CA ASP A 145 5.91 -14.46 -11.44
C ASP A 145 5.91 -15.50 -10.29
N ASP A 146 4.86 -16.32 -10.16
CA ASP A 146 4.79 -17.44 -9.22
C ASP A 146 5.89 -18.48 -9.47
N LYS A 147 6.05 -18.91 -10.73
CA LYS A 147 7.11 -19.87 -11.12
C LYS A 147 8.51 -19.31 -10.96
N LEU A 148 8.69 -18.00 -11.15
CA LEU A 148 9.98 -17.33 -10.95
C LEU A 148 10.35 -17.33 -9.47
N SER A 149 9.40 -17.07 -8.57
CA SER A 149 9.63 -17.14 -7.13
C SER A 149 9.96 -18.57 -6.68
N GLU A 150 9.27 -19.58 -7.21
CA GLU A 150 9.59 -20.99 -6.95
C GLU A 150 10.98 -21.37 -7.47
N LEU A 151 11.37 -20.83 -8.63
CA LEU A 151 12.70 -21.04 -9.21
C LEU A 151 13.80 -20.40 -8.34
N GLU A 152 13.60 -19.16 -7.88
CA GLU A 152 14.54 -18.47 -6.99
C GLU A 152 14.76 -19.26 -5.70
N MET A 153 13.69 -19.71 -5.05
CA MET A 153 13.76 -20.54 -3.84
C MET A 153 14.48 -21.87 -4.11
N THR A 154 14.17 -22.54 -5.22
CA THR A 154 14.83 -23.80 -5.60
C THR A 154 16.30 -23.59 -5.93
N ALA A 155 16.66 -22.46 -6.56
CA ALA A 155 18.04 -22.11 -6.87
C ALA A 155 18.86 -21.85 -5.59
N ASP A 156 18.28 -21.14 -4.60
CA ASP A 156 18.90 -20.92 -3.30
C ASP A 156 19.11 -22.23 -2.53
N ASP A 157 18.11 -23.12 -2.52
CA ASP A 157 18.23 -24.46 -1.95
C ASP A 157 19.38 -25.24 -2.61
N MET A 158 19.46 -25.21 -3.95
CA MET A 158 20.54 -25.87 -4.67
C MET A 158 21.91 -25.25 -4.35
N ALA A 159 22.00 -23.93 -4.22
CA ALA A 159 23.23 -23.25 -3.83
C ALA A 159 23.68 -23.67 -2.43
N ALA A 160 22.75 -23.77 -1.47
CA ALA A 160 23.04 -24.27 -0.12
C ALA A 160 23.53 -25.73 -0.15
N LEU A 161 22.86 -26.60 -0.90
CA LEU A 161 23.27 -28.01 -1.05
C LEU A 161 24.66 -28.15 -1.70
N LEU A 162 24.97 -27.30 -2.68
CA LEU A 162 26.28 -27.28 -3.34
C LEU A 162 27.37 -26.76 -2.40
N LEU A 163 27.09 -25.73 -1.61
CA LEU A 163 28.02 -25.20 -0.61
C LEU A 163 28.34 -26.25 0.46
N ASP A 164 27.30 -26.88 1.02
CA ASP A 164 27.44 -27.97 1.97
C ASP A 164 28.29 -29.12 1.39
N PHE A 165 28.02 -29.51 0.13
CA PHE A 165 28.80 -30.53 -0.56
C PHE A 165 30.29 -30.15 -0.68
N THR A 166 30.59 -28.89 -0.99
CA THR A 166 31.98 -28.40 -1.10
C THR A 166 32.70 -28.31 0.24
N ASP A 167 31.97 -28.12 1.35
CA ASP A 167 32.50 -28.02 2.70
C ASP A 167 32.71 -29.38 3.39
N ILE A 168 32.18 -30.47 2.85
CA ILE A 168 32.45 -31.82 3.35
C ILE A 168 33.95 -32.09 3.32
N SER A 169 34.48 -32.44 4.50
CA SER A 169 35.91 -32.67 4.72
C SER A 169 36.49 -33.66 3.70
N ASN A 170 37.54 -33.24 2.99
CA ASN A 170 38.26 -34.00 1.96
C ASN A 170 37.52 -34.25 0.63
N VAL A 171 36.32 -33.68 0.36
CA VAL A 171 35.67 -33.86 -0.97
C VAL A 171 36.55 -33.32 -2.10
N ARG A 172 37.16 -32.14 -1.93
CA ARG A 172 38.08 -31.55 -2.91
C ARG A 172 39.25 -32.46 -3.30
N ASN A 173 39.80 -33.20 -2.34
CA ASN A 173 40.95 -34.07 -2.56
C ASN A 173 40.54 -35.48 -3.00
N ARG A 174 39.39 -35.97 -2.53
CA ARG A 174 38.90 -37.34 -2.79
C ARG A 174 38.11 -37.46 -4.08
N PHE A 175 37.39 -36.41 -4.48
CA PHE A 175 36.52 -36.37 -5.67
C PHE A 175 36.72 -35.05 -6.43
N PRO A 176 37.89 -34.80 -7.04
CA PRO A 176 38.21 -33.51 -7.65
C PRO A 176 37.29 -33.14 -8.82
N GLN A 177 36.82 -34.12 -9.59
CA GLN A 177 35.87 -33.89 -10.69
C GLN A 177 34.47 -33.52 -10.18
N ALA A 178 33.99 -34.16 -9.11
CA ALA A 178 32.70 -33.82 -8.49
C ALA A 178 32.75 -32.43 -7.85
N TYR A 179 33.87 -32.07 -7.21
CA TYR A 179 34.08 -30.72 -6.67
C TYR A 179 34.03 -29.65 -7.76
N GLN A 180 34.73 -29.86 -8.89
CA GLN A 180 34.69 -28.94 -10.03
C GLN A 180 33.29 -28.84 -10.64
N ALA A 181 32.58 -29.97 -10.78
CA ALA A 181 31.21 -30.00 -11.28
C ALA A 181 30.27 -29.22 -10.34
N ALA A 182 30.42 -29.35 -9.02
CA ALA A 182 29.63 -28.60 -8.04
C ALA A 182 29.82 -27.08 -8.16
N THR A 183 31.07 -26.60 -8.27
CA THR A 183 31.35 -25.17 -8.47
C THR A 183 30.82 -24.65 -9.82
N GLN A 184 30.92 -25.46 -10.88
CA GLN A 184 30.34 -25.13 -12.19
C GLN A 184 28.82 -25.07 -12.13
N MET A 185 28.19 -25.98 -11.39
CA MET A 185 26.75 -26.02 -11.18
C MET A 185 26.25 -24.80 -10.41
N GLU A 186 26.96 -24.37 -9.36
CA GLU A 186 26.65 -23.15 -8.60
C GLU A 186 26.70 -21.89 -9.50
N THR A 187 27.76 -21.76 -10.29
CA THR A 187 27.90 -20.65 -11.25
C THR A 187 26.82 -20.72 -12.35
N GLY A 188 26.52 -21.95 -12.80
CA GLY A 188 25.52 -22.24 -13.82
C GLY A 188 24.11 -21.89 -13.38
N ILE A 189 23.73 -22.18 -12.13
CA ILE A 189 22.42 -21.84 -11.55
C ILE A 189 22.25 -20.32 -11.45
N ASN A 190 23.25 -19.60 -10.94
CA ASN A 190 23.21 -18.14 -10.88
C ASN A 190 23.09 -17.51 -12.28
N SER A 191 23.84 -18.04 -13.25
CA SER A 191 23.74 -17.58 -14.64
C SER A 191 22.39 -17.93 -15.26
N LEU A 192 21.81 -19.09 -14.94
CA LEU A 192 20.48 -19.50 -15.41
C LEU A 192 19.42 -18.55 -14.88
N LEU A 193 19.44 -18.24 -13.58
CA LEU A 193 18.51 -17.31 -12.95
C LEU A 193 18.55 -15.94 -13.62
N SER A 194 19.76 -15.40 -13.87
CA SER A 194 19.93 -14.13 -14.58
C SER A 194 19.26 -14.14 -15.95
N VAL A 195 19.41 -15.22 -16.71
CA VAL A 195 18.86 -15.35 -18.07
C VAL A 195 17.32 -15.49 -18.03
N VAL A 196 16.78 -16.16 -17.02
CA VAL A 196 15.32 -16.27 -16.82
C VAL A 196 14.73 -14.91 -16.44
N VAL A 197 15.42 -14.11 -15.63
CA VAL A 197 15.01 -12.73 -15.33
C VAL A 197 15.02 -11.86 -16.61
N ASP A 198 16.03 -12.01 -17.47
CA ASP A 198 16.09 -11.30 -18.75
C ASP A 198 14.97 -11.74 -19.71
N LEU A 199 14.60 -13.03 -19.70
CA LEU A 199 13.43 -13.53 -20.40
C LEU A 199 12.16 -12.85 -19.89
N ASN A 200 11.97 -12.72 -18.57
CA ASN A 200 10.78 -12.08 -18.01
C ASN A 200 10.71 -10.58 -18.37
N ARG A 201 11.84 -9.90 -18.50
CA ARG A 201 11.91 -8.47 -18.90
C ARG A 201 11.66 -8.24 -20.38
N THR A 202 11.87 -9.25 -21.22
CA THR A 202 11.77 -9.12 -22.67
C THR A 202 10.33 -8.91 -23.13
N THR A 203 10.15 -8.00 -24.10
CA THR A 203 8.88 -7.70 -24.77
C THR A 203 8.83 -8.15 -26.23
N ASN A 204 9.95 -8.66 -26.77
CA ASN A 204 10.07 -9.11 -28.15
C ASN A 204 10.03 -10.64 -28.22
N GLU A 205 9.13 -11.19 -29.05
CA GLU A 205 8.94 -12.63 -29.19
C GLU A 205 10.21 -13.36 -29.70
N SER A 206 10.89 -12.80 -30.71
CA SER A 206 12.12 -13.39 -31.26
C SER A 206 13.25 -13.42 -30.23
N THR A 207 13.37 -12.36 -29.42
CA THR A 207 14.33 -12.32 -28.31
C THR A 207 13.96 -13.34 -27.24
N ALA A 208 12.68 -13.47 -26.89
CA ALA A 208 12.22 -14.45 -25.92
C ALA A 208 12.49 -15.89 -26.38
N THR A 209 12.27 -16.22 -27.65
CA THR A 209 12.63 -17.54 -28.21
C THR A 209 14.14 -17.78 -28.15
N THR A 210 14.96 -16.77 -28.44
CA THR A 210 16.42 -16.89 -28.38
C THR A 210 16.89 -17.17 -26.94
N ILE A 211 16.37 -16.41 -25.97
CA ILE A 211 16.68 -16.61 -24.56
C ILE A 211 16.16 -17.97 -24.07
N SER A 212 14.97 -18.40 -24.52
CA SER A 212 14.40 -19.71 -24.18
C SER A 212 15.29 -20.86 -24.65
N ASN A 213 15.90 -20.74 -25.84
CA ASN A 213 16.88 -21.72 -26.33
C ASN A 213 18.17 -21.70 -25.52
N ASP A 214 18.63 -20.52 -25.07
CA ASP A 214 19.80 -20.39 -24.17
C ASP A 214 19.53 -21.05 -22.81
N ILE A 215 18.33 -20.86 -22.25
CA ILE A 215 17.87 -21.53 -21.01
C ILE A 215 17.93 -23.06 -21.19
N ALA A 216 17.38 -23.59 -22.29
CA ALA A 216 17.40 -25.02 -22.55
C ALA A 216 18.84 -25.58 -22.65
N PHE A 217 19.75 -24.84 -23.27
CA PHE A 217 21.17 -25.24 -23.34
C PHE A 217 21.83 -25.26 -21.96
N ARG A 218 21.56 -24.26 -21.11
CA ARG A 218 22.09 -24.18 -19.75
C ARG A 218 21.55 -25.28 -18.83
N LEU A 219 20.27 -25.63 -18.96
CA LEU A 219 19.70 -26.77 -18.26
C LEU A 219 20.41 -28.08 -18.64
N GLN A 220 20.72 -28.26 -19.93
CA GLN A 220 21.47 -29.43 -20.39
C GLN A 220 22.90 -29.48 -19.82
N ASP A 221 23.55 -28.33 -19.68
CA ASP A 221 24.87 -28.24 -19.02
C ASP A 221 24.78 -28.59 -17.53
N LEU A 222 23.81 -28.03 -16.80
CA LEU A 222 23.58 -28.37 -15.39
C LEU A 222 23.29 -29.85 -15.18
N ALA A 223 22.47 -30.47 -16.04
CA ALA A 223 22.21 -31.90 -16.01
C ALA A 223 23.49 -32.72 -16.25
N THR A 224 24.38 -32.23 -17.12
CA THR A 224 25.69 -32.85 -17.37
C THR A 224 26.57 -32.76 -16.12
N GLN A 225 26.64 -31.61 -15.44
CA GLN A 225 27.41 -31.45 -14.19
C GLN A 225 26.88 -32.34 -13.07
N LEU A 226 25.56 -32.39 -12.89
CA LEU A 226 24.94 -33.28 -11.90
C LEU A 226 25.27 -34.75 -12.19
N SER A 227 25.25 -35.18 -13.46
CA SER A 227 25.60 -36.55 -13.83
C SER A 227 27.06 -36.91 -13.48
N ILE A 228 27.99 -35.95 -13.56
CA ILE A 228 29.38 -36.12 -13.13
C ILE A 228 29.44 -36.28 -11.61
N MET A 229 28.73 -35.44 -10.86
CA MET A 229 28.66 -35.52 -9.39
C MET A 229 28.08 -36.85 -8.92
N LEU A 230 26.97 -37.30 -9.51
CA LEU A 230 26.34 -38.59 -9.20
C LEU A 230 27.27 -39.76 -9.52
N ARG A 231 28.02 -39.71 -10.63
CA ARG A 231 28.95 -40.78 -10.99
C ARG A 231 30.14 -40.88 -10.04
N GLU A 232 30.76 -39.74 -9.72
CA GLU A 232 32.03 -39.70 -8.97
C GLU A 232 31.83 -39.71 -7.45
N ALA A 233 30.72 -39.17 -6.95
CA ALA A 233 30.46 -38.96 -5.52
C ALA A 233 29.12 -39.55 -5.04
N SER A 234 28.61 -40.62 -5.68
CA SER A 234 27.35 -41.30 -5.28
C SER A 234 27.26 -41.75 -3.82
N GLN A 235 28.40 -41.90 -3.14
CA GLN A 235 28.47 -42.31 -1.74
C GLN A 235 28.34 -41.14 -0.75
N VAL A 236 28.28 -39.90 -1.24
CA VAL A 236 28.08 -38.70 -0.43
C VAL A 236 26.56 -38.46 -0.27
N PRO A 237 26.04 -38.02 0.89
CA PRO A 237 24.59 -37.95 1.12
C PRO A 237 23.80 -36.90 0.32
N MET A 238 24.46 -36.01 -0.44
CA MET A 238 23.85 -34.80 -1.03
C MET A 238 23.44 -34.87 -2.53
N PRO A 239 24.10 -35.63 -3.42
CA PRO A 239 23.80 -35.59 -4.85
C PRO A 239 22.38 -36.02 -5.26
N ALA A 240 21.70 -36.83 -4.43
CA ALA A 240 20.32 -37.23 -4.69
C ALA A 240 19.32 -36.08 -4.46
N ASP A 241 19.55 -35.24 -3.44
CA ASP A 241 18.71 -34.07 -3.18
C ASP A 241 18.86 -33.02 -4.29
N LEU A 242 20.06 -32.88 -4.85
CA LEU A 242 20.30 -32.03 -6.03
C LEU A 242 19.60 -32.54 -7.29
N GLU A 243 19.42 -33.86 -7.44
CA GLU A 243 18.66 -34.45 -8.55
C GLU A 243 17.17 -34.12 -8.46
N GLU A 244 16.60 -34.18 -7.26
CA GLU A 244 15.21 -33.75 -7.01
C GLU A 244 15.03 -32.27 -7.37
N LYS A 245 15.92 -31.39 -6.86
CA LYS A 245 15.85 -29.95 -7.13
C LYS A 245 16.03 -29.62 -8.60
N LEU A 246 16.97 -30.27 -9.30
CA LEU A 246 17.15 -30.05 -10.74
C LEU A 246 15.94 -30.51 -11.56
N THR A 247 15.21 -31.53 -11.09
CA THR A 247 13.95 -31.96 -11.72
C THR A 247 12.87 -30.88 -11.62
N ILE A 248 12.78 -30.22 -10.46
CA ILE A 248 11.88 -29.06 -10.27
C ILE A 248 12.28 -27.91 -11.20
N VAL A 249 13.57 -27.55 -11.24
CA VAL A 249 14.09 -26.51 -12.14
C VAL A 249 13.76 -26.81 -13.61
N ASN A 250 13.95 -28.06 -14.06
CA ASN A 250 13.61 -28.47 -15.42
C ASN A 250 12.11 -28.34 -15.72
N SER A 251 11.24 -28.65 -14.75
CA SER A 251 9.79 -28.48 -14.90
C SER A 251 9.40 -27.00 -14.99
N LEU A 252 9.97 -26.15 -14.12
CA LEU A 252 9.72 -24.71 -14.10
C LEU A 252 10.21 -24.01 -15.37
N LEU A 253 11.26 -24.54 -15.99
CA LEU A 253 11.89 -23.99 -17.18
C LEU A 253 11.63 -24.80 -18.46
N ASP A 254 10.62 -25.67 -18.45
CA ASP A 254 10.19 -26.38 -19.65
C ASP A 254 9.82 -25.40 -20.77
N THR A 255 10.26 -25.72 -21.99
CA THR A 255 10.08 -24.84 -23.16
C THR A 255 8.62 -24.58 -23.55
N ASN A 256 7.68 -25.46 -23.18
CA ASN A 256 6.27 -25.37 -23.57
C ASN A 256 5.34 -24.99 -22.41
N GLN A 257 5.62 -25.52 -21.21
CA GLN A 257 4.77 -25.38 -20.03
C GLN A 257 5.44 -24.59 -18.89
N GLY A 258 6.76 -24.42 -18.93
CA GLY A 258 7.51 -23.61 -17.96
C GLY A 258 7.43 -22.11 -18.28
N ILE A 259 8.25 -21.32 -17.58
CA ILE A 259 8.39 -19.87 -17.76
C ILE A 259 8.60 -19.49 -19.24
N PRO A 260 9.50 -20.15 -20.02
CA PRO A 260 9.67 -19.89 -21.45
C PRO A 260 8.40 -20.03 -22.29
N GLY A 261 7.66 -21.11 -22.08
CA GLY A 261 6.43 -21.40 -22.81
C GLY A 261 5.32 -20.40 -22.47
N THR A 262 5.12 -20.12 -21.18
CA THR A 262 4.14 -19.14 -20.72
C THR A 262 4.49 -17.72 -21.19
N LYS A 263 5.78 -17.35 -21.19
CA LYS A 263 6.23 -16.05 -21.70
C LYS A 263 5.94 -15.88 -23.18
N THR A 264 6.18 -16.91 -23.99
CA THR A 264 5.90 -16.88 -25.42
C THR A 264 4.40 -16.70 -25.68
N LYS A 265 3.54 -17.43 -24.96
CA LYS A 265 2.08 -17.26 -25.01
C LYS A 265 1.65 -15.85 -24.61
N LEU A 266 2.25 -15.28 -23.56
CA LEU A 266 1.98 -13.92 -23.11
C LEU A 266 2.33 -12.88 -24.18
N LEU A 267 3.48 -12.99 -24.83
CA LEU A 267 3.89 -12.04 -25.88
C LEU A 267 2.96 -12.12 -27.09
N ALA A 268 2.63 -13.34 -27.55
CA ALA A 268 1.65 -13.55 -28.61
C ALA A 268 0.25 -13.02 -28.22
N GLY A 269 -0.16 -13.20 -26.97
CA GLY A 269 -1.41 -12.69 -26.42
C GLY A 269 -1.44 -11.16 -26.32
N LYS A 270 -0.32 -10.50 -26.03
CA LYS A 270 -0.20 -9.04 -26.06
C LYS A 270 -0.31 -8.48 -27.46
N GLU A 271 0.33 -9.12 -28.44
CA GLU A 271 0.20 -8.75 -29.85
C GLU A 271 -1.24 -8.95 -30.34
N ARG A 272 -1.88 -10.07 -29.95
CA ARG A 272 -3.27 -10.33 -30.29
C ARG A 272 -4.22 -9.28 -29.70
N ALA A 273 -4.01 -8.87 -28.45
CA ALA A 273 -4.78 -7.80 -27.81
C ALA A 273 -4.61 -6.47 -28.56
N ASN A 274 -3.40 -6.15 -29.02
CA ASN A 274 -3.13 -4.94 -29.81
C ASN A 274 -3.89 -4.95 -31.15
N GLN A 275 -3.89 -6.10 -31.85
CA GLN A 275 -4.66 -6.26 -33.09
C GLN A 275 -6.17 -6.13 -32.87
N LEU A 276 -6.69 -6.74 -31.80
CA LEU A 276 -8.12 -6.64 -31.44
C LEU A 276 -8.51 -5.19 -31.13
N LEU A 277 -7.67 -4.44 -30.42
CA LEU A 277 -7.90 -3.02 -30.15
C LEU A 277 -7.93 -2.20 -31.45
N LEU A 278 -6.97 -2.40 -32.36
CA LEU A 278 -6.94 -1.70 -33.65
C LEU A 278 -8.18 -1.99 -34.50
N GLN A 279 -8.61 -3.26 -34.55
CA GLN A 279 -9.83 -3.66 -35.26
C GLN A 279 -11.08 -3.05 -34.61
N ALA A 280 -11.14 -3.02 -33.27
CA ALA A 280 -12.24 -2.41 -32.54
C ALA A 280 -12.29 -0.89 -32.80
N ASP A 281 -11.14 -0.21 -32.83
CA ASP A 281 -11.04 1.23 -33.10
C ASP A 281 -11.48 1.57 -34.54
N GLU A 282 -11.13 0.73 -35.52
CA GLU A 282 -11.64 0.87 -36.90
C GLU A 282 -13.18 0.74 -36.96
N GLN A 283 -13.75 -0.23 -36.24
CA GLN A 283 -15.21 -0.37 -36.15
C GLN A 283 -15.86 0.81 -35.40
N THR A 284 -15.20 1.34 -34.37
CA THR A 284 -15.65 2.56 -33.68
C THR A 284 -15.70 3.75 -34.62
N ALA A 285 -14.64 3.99 -35.41
CA ALA A 285 -14.61 5.10 -36.36
C ALA A 285 -15.73 4.98 -37.41
N LEU A 286 -15.97 3.75 -37.92
CA LEU A 286 -17.07 3.46 -38.84
C LEU A 286 -18.45 3.69 -38.19
N ALA A 287 -18.65 3.20 -36.97
CA ALA A 287 -19.90 3.36 -36.23
C ALA A 287 -20.21 4.84 -35.95
N LEU A 288 -19.23 5.61 -35.48
CA LEU A 288 -19.38 7.04 -35.21
C LEU A 288 -19.71 7.84 -36.47
N THR A 289 -19.09 7.52 -37.61
CA THR A 289 -19.40 8.14 -38.90
C THR A 289 -20.85 7.85 -39.31
N ARG A 290 -21.32 6.61 -39.13
CA ARG A 290 -22.70 6.21 -39.43
C ARG A 290 -23.72 6.84 -38.47
N LEU A 291 -23.39 6.94 -37.18
CA LEU A 291 -24.20 7.62 -36.17
C LEU A 291 -24.30 9.11 -36.43
N GLU A 292 -23.22 9.75 -36.89
CA GLU A 292 -23.24 11.16 -37.28
C GLU A 292 -24.07 11.39 -38.55
N ALA A 293 -23.97 10.50 -39.54
CA ALA A 293 -24.85 10.53 -40.71
C ALA A 293 -26.33 10.36 -40.32
N LEU A 294 -26.63 9.44 -39.40
CA LEU A 294 -27.98 9.23 -38.86
C LEU A 294 -28.51 10.47 -38.11
N LEU A 295 -27.69 11.09 -37.25
CA LEU A 295 -28.04 12.32 -36.54
C LEU A 295 -28.31 13.47 -37.51
N ASN A 296 -27.48 13.64 -38.54
CA ASN A 296 -27.68 14.65 -39.58
C ASN A 296 -28.96 14.39 -40.39
N GLN A 297 -29.26 13.13 -40.68
CA GLN A 297 -30.51 12.76 -41.37
C GLN A 297 -31.73 12.98 -40.48
N SER A 298 -31.63 12.68 -39.19
CA SER A 298 -32.68 12.90 -38.19
C SER A 298 -32.96 14.40 -37.99
N THR A 299 -31.92 15.24 -37.92
CA THR A 299 -32.09 16.70 -37.88
C THR A 299 -32.69 17.26 -39.16
N GLN A 300 -32.33 16.72 -40.33
CA GLN A 300 -32.93 17.13 -41.61
C GLN A 300 -34.41 16.75 -41.72
N VAL A 301 -34.79 15.55 -41.26
CA VAL A 301 -36.20 15.12 -41.18
C VAL A 301 -36.96 16.01 -40.20
N ALA A 302 -36.40 16.29 -39.01
CA ALA A 302 -36.99 17.20 -38.04
C ALA A 302 -37.18 18.62 -38.61
N ALA A 303 -36.19 19.14 -39.34
CA ALA A 303 -36.29 20.44 -40.01
C ALA A 303 -37.33 20.47 -41.13
N THR A 304 -37.51 19.37 -41.85
CA THR A 304 -38.54 19.25 -42.90
C THR A 304 -39.94 19.28 -42.29
N ILE A 305 -40.18 18.48 -41.24
CA ILE A 305 -41.47 18.46 -40.51
C ILE A 305 -41.75 19.82 -39.84
N GLN A 306 -40.71 20.48 -39.31
CA GLN A 306 -40.83 21.82 -38.73
C GLN A 306 -41.19 22.89 -39.77
N ASN A 307 -40.60 22.84 -40.97
CA ASN A 307 -40.92 23.76 -42.06
C ASN A 307 -42.32 23.50 -42.65
N GLU A 308 -42.73 22.24 -42.79
CA GLU A 308 -44.10 21.88 -43.19
C GLU A 308 -45.14 22.36 -42.17
N SER A 309 -44.82 22.25 -40.88
CA SER A 309 -45.64 22.81 -39.80
C SER A 309 -45.73 24.34 -39.87
N GLN A 310 -44.63 25.06 -40.09
CA GLN A 310 -44.65 26.52 -40.23
C GLN A 310 -45.43 26.99 -41.46
N ASN A 311 -45.31 26.29 -42.59
CA ASN A 311 -46.09 26.58 -43.80
C ASN A 311 -47.60 26.31 -43.60
N SER A 312 -47.94 25.24 -42.87
CA SER A 312 -49.31 24.91 -42.49
C SER A 312 -49.91 25.96 -41.53
N VAL A 313 -49.10 26.47 -40.59
CA VAL A 313 -49.47 27.58 -39.69
C VAL A 313 -49.69 28.87 -40.47
N SER A 314 -48.80 29.23 -41.39
CA SER A 314 -48.92 30.46 -42.19
C SER A 314 -50.19 30.44 -43.07
N ASN A 315 -50.47 29.32 -43.75
CA ASN A 315 -51.68 29.16 -44.56
C ASN A 315 -52.96 29.17 -43.72
N ALA A 316 -52.94 28.59 -42.52
CA ALA A 316 -54.05 28.64 -41.58
C ALA A 316 -54.32 30.08 -41.08
N VAL A 317 -53.27 30.84 -40.74
CA VAL A 317 -53.38 32.23 -40.28
C VAL A 317 -53.99 33.13 -41.37
N THR A 318 -53.54 33.02 -42.63
CA THR A 318 -54.09 33.84 -43.73
C THR A 318 -55.57 33.52 -44.01
N ALA A 319 -55.97 32.25 -44.00
CA ALA A 319 -57.35 31.84 -44.20
C ALA A 319 -58.29 32.30 -43.06
N ILE A 320 -57.82 32.22 -41.80
CA ILE A 320 -58.55 32.70 -40.62
C ILE A 320 -58.70 34.23 -40.67
N PHE A 321 -57.68 34.97 -41.11
CA PHE A 321 -57.73 36.44 -41.19
C PHE A 321 -58.78 36.96 -42.19
N VAL A 322 -58.93 36.30 -43.35
CA VAL A 322 -59.92 36.68 -44.37
C VAL A 322 -61.36 36.45 -43.88
N VAL A 323 -61.62 35.33 -43.20
CA VAL A 323 -62.94 35.01 -42.62
C VAL A 323 -63.25 35.90 -41.40
N MET A 324 -62.22 36.26 -40.62
CA MET A 324 -62.34 37.19 -39.50
C MET A 324 -62.73 38.59 -39.97
N LEU A 325 -62.12 39.11 -41.05
CA LEU A 325 -62.38 40.45 -41.56
C LEU A 325 -63.85 40.63 -41.97
N ILE A 326 -64.42 39.64 -42.66
CA ILE A 326 -65.83 39.62 -43.10
C ILE A 326 -66.78 39.50 -41.89
N SER A 327 -66.46 38.63 -40.93
CA SER A 327 -67.26 38.44 -39.71
C SER A 327 -67.24 39.68 -38.80
N THR A 328 -66.13 40.42 -38.79
CA THR A 328 -65.95 41.64 -37.98
C THR A 328 -66.83 42.78 -38.49
N LEU A 329 -66.97 42.95 -39.81
CA LEU A 329 -67.84 43.98 -40.38
C LEU A 329 -69.33 43.77 -40.01
N VAL A 330 -69.78 42.51 -39.94
CA VAL A 330 -71.13 42.13 -39.52
C VAL A 330 -71.31 42.28 -38.00
N ALA A 331 -70.28 41.93 -37.21
CA ALA A 331 -70.30 42.05 -35.77
C ALA A 331 -70.30 43.52 -35.28
N VAL A 332 -69.58 44.44 -35.94
CA VAL A 332 -69.54 45.86 -35.58
C VAL A 332 -70.93 46.52 -35.67
N PHE A 333 -71.73 46.12 -36.66
CA PHE A 333 -73.11 46.59 -36.83
C PHE A 333 -74.05 46.12 -35.70
N ILE A 334 -73.91 44.87 -35.26
CA ILE A 334 -74.68 44.29 -34.13
C ILE A 334 -74.18 44.84 -32.78
N ALA A 335 -72.87 45.07 -32.65
CA ALA A 335 -72.21 45.60 -31.46
C ALA A 335 -72.65 47.03 -31.17
N TYR A 336 -72.70 47.92 -32.17
CA TYR A 336 -73.12 49.31 -31.97
C TYR A 336 -74.49 49.44 -31.27
N ARG A 337 -75.44 48.55 -31.59
CA ARG A 337 -76.77 48.49 -30.99
C ARG A 337 -76.80 47.89 -29.57
N THR A 338 -75.84 47.01 -29.26
CA THR A 338 -75.79 46.28 -27.98
C THR A 338 -74.95 47.03 -26.93
N VAL A 339 -73.89 47.72 -27.39
CA VAL A 339 -72.92 48.47 -26.58
C VAL A 339 -73.57 49.60 -25.78
N THR A 340 -74.49 50.37 -26.38
CA THR A 340 -75.17 51.48 -25.70
C THR A 340 -76.06 51.02 -24.53
N ALA A 341 -76.44 49.74 -24.47
CA ALA A 341 -77.21 49.14 -23.37
C ALA A 341 -76.35 48.48 -22.27
N ILE A 342 -75.04 48.28 -22.51
CA ILE A 342 -74.08 47.55 -21.63
C ILE A 342 -73.02 48.48 -21.00
N VAL A 343 -72.71 49.61 -21.64
CA VAL A 343 -71.60 50.51 -21.22
C VAL A 343 -71.78 51.15 -19.84
N LYS A 344 -73.02 51.46 -19.42
CA LYS A 344 -73.26 52.13 -18.13
C LYS A 344 -72.93 51.26 -16.89
N PRO A 345 -73.30 49.96 -16.83
CA PRO A 345 -72.84 49.06 -15.76
C PRO A 345 -71.35 48.71 -15.80
N LEU A 346 -70.77 48.49 -17.00
CA LEU A 346 -69.34 48.18 -17.17
C LEU A 346 -68.40 49.30 -16.70
N GLY A 347 -68.81 50.56 -16.83
CA GLY A 347 -68.02 51.70 -16.35
C GLY A 347 -67.70 51.64 -14.86
N LYS A 348 -68.59 51.06 -14.03
CA LYS A 348 -68.36 50.87 -12.59
C LYS A 348 -67.40 49.72 -12.28
N ILE A 349 -67.43 48.64 -13.06
CA ILE A 349 -66.51 47.51 -12.93
C ILE A 349 -65.12 47.87 -13.44
N ASN A 350 -65.03 48.63 -14.53
CA ASN A 350 -63.77 49.14 -15.07
C ASN A 350 -63.07 50.11 -14.12
N ALA A 351 -63.82 50.96 -13.40
CA ALA A 351 -63.28 51.83 -12.36
C ALA A 351 -62.65 51.03 -11.21
N MET A 352 -63.28 49.91 -10.81
CA MET A 352 -62.73 49.03 -9.77
C MET A 352 -61.51 48.24 -10.25
N LEU A 353 -61.52 47.72 -11.49
CA LEU A 353 -60.33 47.09 -12.07
C LEU A 353 -59.17 48.09 -12.19
N GLY A 354 -59.45 49.39 -12.38
CA GLY A 354 -58.44 50.45 -12.28
C GLY A 354 -57.85 50.61 -10.88
N ILE A 355 -58.64 50.43 -9.83
CA ILE A 355 -58.17 50.44 -8.43
C ILE A 355 -57.32 49.20 -8.14
N VAL A 356 -57.76 48.01 -8.56
CA VAL A 356 -56.99 46.75 -8.43
C VAL A 356 -55.69 46.81 -9.23
N ALA A 357 -55.71 47.37 -10.44
CA ALA A 357 -54.52 47.58 -11.26
C ALA A 357 -53.55 48.62 -10.68
N SER A 358 -54.03 49.51 -9.80
CA SER A 358 -53.18 50.44 -9.03
C SER A 358 -52.54 49.81 -7.79
N GLY A 359 -52.81 48.54 -7.52
CA GLY A 359 -52.23 47.79 -6.41
C GLY A 359 -53.07 47.80 -5.12
N ASP A 360 -54.24 48.46 -5.08
CA ASP A 360 -55.13 48.45 -3.91
C ASP A 360 -56.13 47.29 -3.99
N LEU A 361 -55.83 46.21 -3.27
CA LEU A 361 -56.63 44.99 -3.21
C LEU A 361 -57.66 45.00 -2.05
N THR A 362 -57.77 46.11 -1.30
CA THR A 362 -58.63 46.19 -0.10
C THR A 362 -60.11 46.49 -0.40
N GLN A 363 -60.42 46.97 -1.60
CA GLN A 363 -61.77 47.40 -1.98
C GLN A 363 -62.65 46.23 -2.43
N GLN A 364 -63.97 46.34 -2.24
CA GLN A 364 -64.95 45.32 -2.64
C GLN A 364 -66.10 45.92 -3.46
N LEU A 365 -66.54 45.20 -4.49
CA LEU A 365 -67.71 45.57 -5.30
C LEU A 365 -69.03 45.22 -4.60
N ASN A 366 -70.04 46.08 -4.78
CA ASN A 366 -71.41 45.83 -4.33
C ASN A 366 -72.06 44.73 -5.22
N ASP A 367 -72.43 43.62 -4.60
CA ASP A 367 -72.85 42.37 -5.25
C ASP A 367 -74.36 42.10 -5.17
N ARG A 368 -75.16 43.10 -4.74
CA ARG A 368 -76.61 42.98 -4.51
C ARG A 368 -77.46 42.75 -5.76
N SER A 369 -76.90 42.90 -6.97
CA SER A 369 -77.64 42.68 -8.21
C SER A 369 -77.82 41.19 -8.50
N GLN A 370 -79.01 40.79 -8.96
CA GLN A 370 -79.31 39.40 -9.37
C GLN A 370 -79.15 39.18 -10.88
N ASP A 371 -78.59 40.16 -11.60
CA ASP A 371 -78.24 40.07 -13.02
C ASP A 371 -76.76 39.68 -13.22
N GLU A 372 -76.35 39.56 -14.48
CA GLU A 372 -75.02 39.10 -14.89
C GLU A 372 -73.88 39.99 -14.34
N PHE A 373 -74.16 41.25 -14.01
CA PHE A 373 -73.17 42.15 -13.43
C PHE A 373 -72.97 41.93 -11.91
N GLY A 374 -73.97 41.41 -11.21
CA GLY A 374 -73.84 41.01 -9.79
C GLY A 374 -73.00 39.74 -9.59
N GLU A 375 -73.08 38.80 -10.52
CA GLU A 375 -72.20 37.61 -10.55
C GLU A 375 -70.74 37.98 -10.85
N LEU A 376 -70.53 38.92 -11.79
CA LEU A 376 -69.20 39.45 -12.13
C LEU A 376 -68.54 40.14 -10.93
N SER A 377 -69.27 40.94 -10.16
CA SER A 377 -68.78 41.54 -8.91
C SER A 377 -68.31 40.50 -7.88
N ARG A 378 -69.03 39.38 -7.72
CA ARG A 378 -68.63 38.30 -6.78
C ARG A 378 -67.34 37.59 -7.19
N ASN A 379 -67.16 37.34 -8.48
CA ASN A 379 -65.95 36.69 -9.00
C ASN A 379 -64.72 37.60 -8.89
N ILE A 380 -64.88 38.91 -9.12
CA ILE A 380 -63.79 39.89 -8.92
C ILE A 380 -63.36 39.94 -7.45
N ASN A 381 -64.30 39.93 -6.50
CA ASN A 381 -63.97 39.90 -5.06
C ASN A 381 -63.17 38.62 -4.69
N LYS A 382 -63.50 37.45 -5.26
CA LYS A 382 -62.73 36.19 -5.04
C LYS A 382 -61.30 36.26 -5.59
N VAL A 383 -61.11 36.89 -6.75
CA VAL A 383 -59.77 37.11 -7.33
C VAL A 383 -58.96 38.03 -6.43
N ASN A 384 -59.55 39.12 -5.93
CA ASN A 384 -58.89 40.03 -4.99
C ASN A 384 -58.43 39.30 -3.71
N GLN A 385 -59.31 38.47 -3.13
CA GLN A 385 -59.00 37.67 -1.95
C GLN A 385 -57.86 36.67 -2.20
N SER A 386 -57.86 36.02 -3.37
CA SER A 386 -56.80 35.06 -3.74
C SER A 386 -55.46 35.76 -3.96
N LEU A 387 -55.45 36.94 -4.58
CA LEU A 387 -54.26 37.77 -4.74
C LEU A 387 -53.74 38.29 -3.39
N GLN A 388 -54.62 38.72 -2.48
CA GLN A 388 -54.23 39.10 -1.10
C GLN A 388 -53.53 37.94 -0.38
N GLN A 389 -54.09 36.73 -0.43
CA GLN A 389 -53.49 35.54 0.19
C GLN A 389 -52.14 35.17 -0.45
N LEU A 390 -52.02 35.27 -1.77
CA LEU A 390 -50.78 34.99 -2.49
C LEU A 390 -49.68 35.99 -2.13
N ILE A 391 -49.99 37.29 -2.11
CA ILE A 391 -49.04 38.36 -1.74
C ILE A 391 -48.61 38.21 -0.27
N GLN A 392 -49.54 37.97 0.65
CA GLN A 392 -49.20 37.67 2.06
C GLN A 392 -48.31 36.43 2.19
N GLY A 393 -48.58 35.39 1.40
CA GLY A 393 -47.73 34.19 1.32
C GLY A 393 -46.32 34.48 0.82
N ILE A 394 -46.16 35.36 -0.18
CA ILE A 394 -44.84 35.78 -0.70
C ILE A 394 -44.09 36.60 0.34
N ILE A 395 -44.74 37.55 1.02
CA ILE A 395 -44.13 38.37 2.08
C ILE A 395 -43.60 37.45 3.19
N SER A 396 -44.41 36.52 3.69
CA SER A 396 -44.02 35.60 4.75
C SER A 396 -42.82 34.72 4.36
N ARG A 397 -42.85 34.12 3.15
CA ARG A 397 -41.76 33.25 2.65
C ARG A 397 -40.48 34.02 2.36
N SER A 398 -40.58 35.26 1.87
CA SER A 398 -39.41 36.12 1.62
C SER A 398 -38.71 36.50 2.92
N THR A 399 -39.48 36.83 3.97
CA THR A 399 -38.92 37.09 5.32
C THR A 399 -38.24 35.85 5.90
N GLN A 400 -38.84 34.66 5.74
CA GLN A 400 -38.23 33.40 6.16
C GLN A 400 -36.94 33.10 5.38
N LEU A 401 -36.92 33.37 4.07
CA LEU A 401 -35.74 33.17 3.22
C LEU A 401 -34.59 34.12 3.59
N ALA A 402 -34.90 35.39 3.89
CA ALA A 402 -33.92 36.36 4.36
C ALA A 402 -33.31 35.91 5.70
N ALA A 403 -34.14 35.50 6.67
CA ALA A 403 -33.67 35.01 7.96
C ALA A 403 -32.82 33.73 7.85
N ALA A 404 -33.22 32.77 7.00
CA ALA A 404 -32.44 31.57 6.74
C ALA A 404 -31.08 31.88 6.09
N SER A 405 -31.03 32.89 5.22
CA SER A 405 -29.80 33.35 4.58
C SER A 405 -28.85 34.04 5.56
N GLU A 406 -29.37 34.88 6.46
CA GLU A 406 -28.59 35.46 7.56
C GLU A 406 -28.02 34.38 8.50
N GLN A 407 -28.84 33.38 8.85
CA GLN A 407 -28.40 32.25 9.65
C GLN A 407 -27.29 31.46 8.95
N THR A 408 -27.43 31.21 7.64
CA THR A 408 -26.40 30.52 6.84
C THR A 408 -25.11 31.33 6.81
N SER A 409 -25.18 32.66 6.65
CA SER A 409 -24.01 33.53 6.72
C SER A 409 -23.31 33.48 8.08
N ALA A 410 -24.06 33.49 9.18
CA ALA A 410 -23.52 33.38 10.53
C ALA A 410 -22.81 32.03 10.76
N ILE A 411 -23.43 30.92 10.35
CA ILE A 411 -22.83 29.58 10.42
C ILE A 411 -21.54 29.53 9.60
N THR A 412 -21.56 30.10 8.40
CA THR A 412 -20.40 30.14 7.51
C THR A 412 -19.23 30.91 8.12
N LEU A 413 -19.51 32.03 8.81
CA LEU A 413 -18.49 32.81 9.52
C LEU A 413 -17.85 31.99 10.66
N GLN A 414 -18.66 31.23 11.40
CA GLN A 414 -18.19 30.30 12.42
C GLN A 414 -17.34 29.17 11.81
N THR A 415 -17.74 28.62 10.66
CA THR A 415 -16.97 27.63 9.91
C THR A 415 -15.60 28.17 9.51
N THR A 416 -15.52 29.38 8.96
CA THR A 416 -14.24 30.02 8.60
C THR A 416 -13.33 30.21 9.82
N GLN A 417 -13.88 30.56 10.99
CA GLN A 417 -13.10 30.64 12.22
C GLN A 417 -12.58 29.26 12.67
N ALA A 418 -13.44 28.23 12.66
CA ALA A 418 -13.04 26.87 13.01
C ALA A 418 -11.92 26.33 12.11
N ILE A 419 -11.97 26.66 10.81
CA ILE A 419 -10.93 26.28 9.85
C ILE A 419 -9.58 26.96 10.17
N ARG A 420 -9.58 28.22 10.62
CA ARG A 420 -8.35 28.90 11.05
C ARG A 420 -7.73 28.23 12.27
N GLU A 421 -8.56 27.85 13.24
CA GLU A 421 -8.12 27.11 14.42
C GLU A 421 -7.56 25.73 14.04
N GLN A 422 -8.25 25.00 13.16
CA GLN A 422 -7.80 23.72 12.62
C GLN A 422 -6.44 23.86 11.91
N LYS A 423 -6.25 24.86 11.06
CA LYS A 423 -4.96 25.11 10.37
C LYS A 423 -3.82 25.35 11.36
N SER A 424 -4.08 26.06 12.45
CA SER A 424 -3.11 26.27 13.53
C SER A 424 -2.73 24.94 14.21
N GLN A 425 -3.72 24.11 14.56
CA GLN A 425 -3.49 22.80 15.18
C GLN A 425 -2.72 21.86 14.25
N VAL A 426 -3.05 21.84 12.96
CA VAL A 426 -2.35 21.03 11.95
C VAL A 426 -0.91 21.49 11.78
N THR A 427 -0.66 22.79 11.81
CA THR A 427 0.71 23.34 11.77
C THR A 427 1.53 22.88 12.99
N GLN A 428 0.95 22.92 14.19
CA GLN A 428 1.60 22.42 15.39
C GLN A 428 1.87 20.92 15.31
N ALA A 429 0.91 20.13 14.82
CA ALA A 429 1.09 18.70 14.59
C ALA A 429 2.23 18.43 13.59
N ALA A 430 2.31 19.20 12.49
CA ALA A 430 3.37 19.06 11.50
C ALA A 430 4.76 19.33 12.08
N THR A 431 4.90 20.35 12.93
CA THR A 431 6.13 20.61 13.67
C THR A 431 6.49 19.42 14.58
N ALA A 432 5.53 18.92 15.35
CA ALA A 432 5.76 17.77 16.24
C ALA A 432 6.15 16.50 15.46
N THR A 433 5.53 16.24 14.31
CA THR A 433 5.88 15.13 13.41
C THR A 433 7.28 15.29 12.83
N THR A 434 7.68 16.51 12.47
CA THR A 434 9.04 16.80 11.99
C THR A 434 10.08 16.55 13.09
N GLU A 435 9.80 17.01 14.31
CA GLU A 435 10.65 16.73 15.48
C GLU A 435 10.72 15.22 15.76
N MET A 436 9.60 14.50 15.69
CA MET A 436 9.54 13.04 15.85
C MET A 436 10.36 12.29 14.79
N SER A 437 10.32 12.74 13.53
CA SER A 437 11.14 12.19 12.46
C SER A 437 12.64 12.39 12.74
N SER A 438 13.02 13.59 13.19
CA SER A 438 14.40 13.91 13.55
C SER A 438 14.89 13.13 14.76
N THR A 439 14.06 12.96 15.79
CA THR A 439 14.44 12.19 16.99
C THR A 439 14.54 10.71 16.67
N SER A 440 13.65 10.15 15.85
CA SER A 440 13.73 8.76 15.37
C SER A 440 15.04 8.50 14.63
N GLN A 441 15.46 9.42 13.76
CA GLN A 441 16.76 9.33 13.08
C GLN A 441 17.93 9.37 14.08
N GLY A 442 17.85 10.23 15.10
CA GLY A 442 18.84 10.31 16.17
C GLY A 442 18.92 9.03 17.02
N VAL A 443 17.78 8.40 17.31
CA VAL A 443 17.72 7.10 18.00
C VAL A 443 18.33 6.00 17.13
N LEU A 444 18.01 5.96 15.83
CA LEU A 444 18.58 5.00 14.90
C LEU A 444 20.11 5.11 14.83
N GLN A 445 20.64 6.34 14.76
CA GLN A 445 22.10 6.56 14.83
C GLN A 445 22.69 6.07 16.15
N SER A 446 22.05 6.42 17.27
CA SER A 446 22.51 6.01 18.61
C SER A 446 22.50 4.49 18.78
N SER A 447 21.51 3.80 18.22
CA SER A 447 21.43 2.34 18.21
C SER A 447 22.53 1.70 17.37
N ASN A 448 22.85 2.27 16.20
CA ASN A 448 23.98 1.80 15.38
C ASN A 448 25.32 2.00 16.08
N ASP A 449 25.52 3.13 16.75
CA ASP A 449 26.71 3.40 17.55
C ASP A 449 26.81 2.40 18.72
N ALA A 450 25.69 2.12 19.40
CA ALA A 450 25.63 1.11 20.46
C ALA A 450 25.95 -0.30 19.94
N LEU A 451 25.43 -0.71 18.78
CA LEU A 451 25.75 -2.00 18.14
C LEU A 451 27.24 -2.14 17.85
N ASN A 452 27.90 -1.06 17.39
CA ASN A 452 29.34 -1.06 17.15
C ASN A 452 30.14 -1.22 18.45
N GLU A 453 29.76 -0.50 19.51
CA GLU A 453 30.41 -0.62 20.82
C GLU A 453 30.19 -2.01 21.46
N ILE A 454 28.98 -2.56 21.33
CA ILE A 454 28.65 -3.93 21.76
C ILE A 454 29.53 -4.95 21.03
N LYS A 455 29.71 -4.80 19.72
CA LYS A 455 30.58 -5.68 18.93
C LYS A 455 32.05 -5.59 19.33
N ASN A 456 32.51 -4.42 19.77
CA ASN A 456 33.86 -4.26 20.32
C ASN A 456 33.98 -4.92 21.70
N ALA A 457 32.97 -4.74 22.56
CA ALA A 457 32.94 -5.37 23.88
C ALA A 457 32.93 -6.91 23.79
N ASP A 458 32.17 -7.48 22.85
CA ASP A 458 32.14 -8.92 22.58
C ASP A 458 33.51 -9.48 22.17
N LYS A 459 34.20 -8.80 21.24
CA LYS A 459 35.57 -9.15 20.84
C LYS A 459 36.56 -9.08 22.01
N GLU A 460 36.46 -8.06 22.85
CA GLU A 460 37.33 -7.93 24.02
C GLU A 460 37.04 -9.00 25.07
N ALA A 461 35.77 -9.37 25.28
CA ALA A 461 35.40 -10.46 26.17
C ALA A 461 35.99 -11.80 25.70
N GLU A 462 35.87 -12.12 24.41
CA GLU A 462 36.48 -13.32 23.82
C GLU A 462 38.01 -13.30 23.91
N ARG A 463 38.64 -12.15 23.70
CA ARG A 463 40.09 -11.99 23.88
C ARG A 463 40.52 -12.28 25.32
N VAL A 464 39.82 -11.73 26.31
CA VAL A 464 40.12 -11.92 27.74
C VAL A 464 39.86 -13.37 28.18
N LYS A 465 38.83 -14.01 27.61
CA LYS A 465 38.54 -15.44 27.82
C LYS A 465 39.69 -16.30 27.31
N GLY A 466 40.21 -16.02 26.10
CA GLY A 466 41.41 -16.68 25.57
C GLY A 466 42.63 -16.55 26.48
N ILE A 467 42.93 -15.34 26.96
CA ILE A 467 44.03 -15.08 27.92
C ILE A 467 43.83 -15.85 29.24
N SER A 468 42.59 -15.94 29.73
CA SER A 468 42.28 -16.65 30.97
C SER A 468 42.52 -18.16 30.83
N LEU A 469 42.16 -18.75 29.69
CA LEU A 469 42.43 -20.16 29.38
C LEU A 469 43.93 -20.45 29.26
N GLU A 470 44.68 -19.55 28.63
CA GLU A 470 46.15 -19.64 28.54
C GLU A 470 46.80 -19.56 29.94
N ASN A 471 46.39 -18.58 30.76
CA ASN A 471 46.86 -18.44 32.14
C ASN A 471 46.57 -19.71 32.96
N LYS A 472 45.38 -20.29 32.83
CA LYS A 472 45.04 -21.56 33.48
C LYS A 472 46.02 -22.67 33.08
N ALA A 473 46.35 -22.80 31.80
CA ALA A 473 47.31 -23.81 31.31
C ALA A 473 48.72 -23.58 31.90
N ILE A 474 49.17 -22.34 31.96
CA ILE A 474 50.47 -21.96 32.55
C ILE A 474 50.52 -22.29 34.04
N ILE A 475 49.47 -21.98 34.80
CA ILE A 475 49.43 -22.26 36.25
C ILE A 475 49.39 -23.77 36.53
N ILE A 476 48.66 -24.56 35.74
CA ILE A 476 48.67 -26.02 35.83
C ILE A 476 50.08 -26.57 35.57
N GLN A 477 50.78 -26.00 34.59
CA GLN A 477 52.16 -26.37 34.30
C GLN A 477 53.10 -26.02 35.46
N LEU A 478 52.99 -24.81 36.02
CA LEU A 478 53.75 -24.37 37.19
C LEU A 478 53.52 -25.27 38.41
N SER A 479 52.26 -25.66 38.67
CA SER A 479 51.91 -26.58 39.76
C SER A 479 52.63 -27.94 39.61
N ARG A 480 52.72 -28.46 38.38
CA ARG A 480 53.47 -29.69 38.07
C ARG A 480 54.98 -29.53 38.30
N GLU A 481 55.55 -28.39 37.93
CA GLU A 481 56.98 -28.10 38.13
C GLU A 481 57.33 -27.94 39.63
N VAL A 482 56.46 -27.28 40.41
CA VAL A 482 56.61 -27.16 41.87
C VAL A 482 56.51 -28.54 42.55
N GLU A 483 55.59 -29.39 42.11
CA GLU A 483 55.47 -30.78 42.59
C GLU A 483 56.76 -31.58 42.32
N GLN A 484 57.31 -31.47 41.10
CA GLN A 484 58.58 -32.12 40.76
C GLN A 484 59.74 -31.62 41.63
N ALA A 485 59.85 -30.30 41.84
CA ALA A 485 60.87 -29.71 42.71
C ALA A 485 60.72 -30.20 44.17
N SER A 486 59.49 -30.31 44.67
CA SER A 486 59.19 -30.84 46.01
C SER A 486 59.67 -32.28 46.16
N GLN A 487 59.47 -33.12 45.14
CA GLN A 487 59.95 -34.51 45.14
C GLN A 487 61.48 -34.60 45.20
N VAL A 488 62.19 -33.72 44.47
CA VAL A 488 63.66 -33.66 44.49
C VAL A 488 64.18 -33.22 45.86
N ILE A 489 63.60 -32.19 46.48
CA ILE A 489 64.01 -31.74 47.82
C ILE A 489 63.66 -32.78 48.88
N ASN A 490 62.51 -33.44 48.79
CA ASN A 490 62.16 -34.51 49.70
C ASN A 490 63.13 -35.71 49.60
N LYS A 491 63.62 -36.01 48.38
CA LYS A 491 64.69 -36.98 48.19
C LYS A 491 65.99 -36.51 48.89
N LEU A 492 66.39 -35.25 48.72
CA LEU A 492 67.54 -34.67 49.41
C LEU A 492 67.41 -34.77 50.95
N HIS A 493 66.21 -34.54 51.49
CA HIS A 493 65.93 -34.68 52.92
C HIS A 493 66.17 -36.13 53.40
N LYS A 494 65.68 -37.13 52.65
CA LYS A 494 65.89 -38.56 52.95
C LYS A 494 67.37 -38.97 52.84
N ASP A 495 68.06 -38.49 51.81
CA ASP A 495 69.48 -38.76 51.60
C ASP A 495 70.31 -38.14 52.75
N SER A 496 69.96 -36.93 53.20
CA SER A 496 70.58 -36.25 54.34
C SER A 496 70.34 -37.00 55.67
N ALA A 497 69.16 -37.59 55.87
CA ALA A 497 68.89 -38.45 57.02
C ALA A 497 69.75 -39.72 57.03
N SER A 498 70.02 -40.27 55.85
CA SER A 498 70.93 -41.41 55.71
C SER A 498 72.38 -41.03 56.01
N ILE A 499 72.81 -39.81 55.66
CA ILE A 499 74.13 -39.29 56.06
C ILE A 499 74.20 -39.11 57.59
N GLY A 500 73.12 -38.59 58.20
CA GLY A 500 73.03 -38.45 59.66
C GLY A 500 73.25 -39.76 60.41
N SER A 501 72.64 -40.86 59.96
CA SER A 501 72.83 -42.18 60.59
C SER A 501 74.24 -42.73 60.42
N ILE A 502 74.90 -42.47 59.28
CA ILE A 502 76.30 -42.81 59.06
C ILE A 502 77.20 -42.02 60.02
N LEU A 503 76.94 -40.73 60.24
CA LEU A 503 77.70 -39.91 61.18
C LEU A 503 77.58 -40.39 62.63
N ASP A 504 76.39 -40.84 63.05
CA ASP A 504 76.21 -41.44 64.38
C ASP A 504 77.06 -42.72 64.55
N VAL A 505 77.20 -43.54 63.51
CA VAL A 505 78.10 -44.70 63.51
C VAL A 505 79.57 -44.27 63.59
N ILE A 506 79.99 -43.28 62.82
CA ILE A 506 81.38 -42.77 62.87
C ILE A 506 81.70 -42.17 64.24
N ARG A 507 80.75 -41.43 64.84
CA ARG A 507 80.89 -40.91 66.21
C ARG A 507 81.03 -42.03 67.21
N GLY A 508 80.21 -43.09 67.09
CA GLY A 508 80.33 -44.30 67.91
C GLY A 508 81.70 -44.99 67.77
N ILE A 509 82.23 -45.09 66.54
CA ILE A 509 83.58 -45.62 66.29
C ILE A 509 84.65 -44.71 66.92
N ALA A 510 84.52 -43.38 66.78
CA ALA A 510 85.46 -42.42 67.37
C ALA A 510 85.45 -42.49 68.91
N GLU A 511 84.28 -42.61 69.54
CA GLU A 511 84.15 -42.81 71.00
C GLU A 511 84.76 -44.13 71.47
N GLN A 512 84.49 -45.23 70.75
CA GLN A 512 85.14 -46.52 71.02
C GLN A 512 86.66 -46.43 70.85
N THR A 513 87.13 -45.75 69.80
CA THR A 513 88.57 -45.56 69.54
C THR A 513 89.22 -44.71 70.63
N ASN A 514 88.54 -43.68 71.12
CA ASN A 514 88.98 -42.84 72.23
C ASN A 514 89.07 -43.64 73.56
N LEU A 515 88.10 -44.51 73.83
CA LEU A 515 88.11 -45.41 74.99
C LEU A 515 89.22 -46.47 74.89
N LEU A 516 89.42 -47.06 73.71
CA LEU A 516 90.52 -48.00 73.45
C LEU A 516 91.89 -47.32 73.62
N ALA A 517 92.03 -46.10 73.09
CA ALA A 517 93.24 -45.29 73.23
C ALA A 517 93.50 -44.89 74.70
N LEU A 518 92.45 -44.56 75.46
CA LEU A 518 92.56 -44.29 76.90
C LEU A 518 93.04 -45.52 77.68
N ASN A 519 92.46 -46.70 77.40
CA ASN A 519 92.88 -47.95 78.01
C ASN A 519 94.33 -48.30 77.66
N ALA A 520 94.74 -48.06 76.40
CA ALA A 520 96.13 -48.24 75.97
C ALA A 520 97.10 -47.25 76.65
N ALA A 521 96.69 -45.98 76.84
CA ALA A 521 97.48 -44.99 77.55
C ALA A 521 97.63 -45.32 79.06
N ILE A 522 96.57 -45.85 79.70
CA ILE A 522 96.62 -46.34 81.08
C ILE A 522 97.60 -47.52 81.20
N GLU A 523 97.52 -48.50 80.30
CA GLU A 523 98.40 -49.67 80.35
C GLU A 523 99.86 -49.32 79.99
N ALA A 524 100.06 -48.35 79.09
CA ALA A 524 101.38 -47.78 78.79
C ALA A 524 101.98 -47.04 80.00
N ALA A 525 101.19 -46.30 80.77
CA ALA A 525 101.62 -45.68 82.02
C ALA A 525 101.95 -46.73 83.10
N ARG A 526 101.24 -47.86 83.10
CA ARG A 526 101.45 -49.00 84.00
C ARG A 526 102.76 -49.76 83.73
N ALA A 527 103.23 -49.76 82.48
CA ALA A 527 104.48 -50.40 82.03
C ALA A 527 105.77 -49.57 82.28
N GLY A 528 105.66 -48.34 82.82
CA GLY A 528 106.82 -47.50 83.16
C GLY A 528 107.67 -47.10 81.96
N GLU A 529 109.02 -47.10 82.10
CA GLU A 529 109.95 -46.65 81.05
C GLU A 529 109.84 -47.46 79.73
N GLN A 530 109.39 -48.71 79.76
CA GLN A 530 109.19 -49.54 78.56
C GLN A 530 107.95 -49.14 77.74
N GLY A 531 107.02 -48.37 78.32
CA GLY A 531 105.74 -47.99 77.70
C GLY A 531 105.73 -46.63 76.99
N ARG A 532 106.82 -45.83 77.04
CA ARG A 532 106.84 -44.44 76.52
C ARG A 532 106.47 -44.31 75.05
N GLY A 533 106.98 -45.18 74.18
CA GLY A 533 106.64 -45.15 72.75
C GLY A 533 105.17 -45.47 72.49
N PHE A 534 104.61 -46.41 73.25
CA PHE A 534 103.20 -46.79 73.18
C PHE A 534 102.28 -45.70 73.73
N ALA A 535 102.68 -45.00 74.80
CA ALA A 535 101.94 -43.87 75.37
C ALA A 535 101.79 -42.72 74.35
N VAL A 536 102.85 -42.38 73.61
CA VAL A 536 102.79 -41.33 72.57
C VAL A 536 101.82 -41.71 71.44
N VAL A 537 101.85 -42.96 70.97
CA VAL A 537 100.91 -43.43 69.95
C VAL A 537 99.48 -43.45 70.49
N ALA A 538 99.27 -43.87 71.73
CA ALA A 538 97.95 -43.86 72.36
C ALA A 538 97.39 -42.44 72.51
N ASP A 539 98.21 -41.46 72.91
CA ASP A 539 97.80 -40.05 72.98
C ASP A 539 97.51 -39.45 71.59
N GLU A 540 98.26 -39.83 70.56
CA GLU A 540 98.01 -39.39 69.18
C GLU A 540 96.70 -40.00 68.62
N VAL A 541 96.44 -41.28 68.87
CA VAL A 541 95.16 -41.93 68.51
C VAL A 541 94.00 -41.31 69.29
N ARG A 542 94.20 -40.97 70.58
CA ARG A 542 93.19 -40.27 71.39
C ARG A 542 92.89 -38.87 70.84
N SER A 543 93.92 -38.13 70.47
CA SER A 543 93.82 -36.82 69.81
C SER A 543 93.08 -36.91 68.46
N LEU A 544 93.40 -37.92 67.64
CA LEU A 544 92.73 -38.15 66.36
C LEU A 544 91.27 -38.57 66.52
N ALA A 545 90.97 -39.42 67.51
CA ALA A 545 89.60 -39.82 67.84
C ALA A 545 88.77 -38.62 68.35
N SER A 546 89.36 -37.77 69.19
CA SER A 546 88.72 -36.53 69.66
C SER A 546 88.49 -35.52 68.53
N LYS A 547 89.45 -35.33 67.62
CA LYS A 547 89.27 -34.51 66.40
C LYS A 547 88.19 -35.09 65.49
N THR A 548 88.15 -36.41 65.32
CA THR A 548 87.12 -37.09 64.53
C THR A 548 85.73 -36.88 65.14
N GLN A 549 85.60 -37.01 66.47
CA GLN A 549 84.36 -36.74 67.19
C GLN A 549 83.92 -35.28 67.01
N ALA A 550 84.82 -34.32 67.17
CA ALA A 550 84.55 -32.89 66.96
C ALA A 550 84.10 -32.60 65.52
N SER A 551 84.80 -33.13 64.50
CA SER A 551 84.40 -32.95 63.10
C SER A 551 83.08 -33.64 62.77
N THR A 552 82.80 -34.83 63.31
CA THR A 552 81.48 -35.48 63.13
C THR A 552 80.36 -34.67 63.76
N GLN A 553 80.61 -33.98 64.88
CA GLN A 553 79.63 -33.12 65.53
C GLN A 553 79.36 -31.84 64.72
N GLU A 554 80.40 -31.24 64.13
CA GLU A 554 80.24 -30.12 63.19
C GLU A 554 79.46 -30.53 61.92
N ILE A 555 79.78 -31.68 61.32
CA ILE A 555 79.05 -32.20 60.15
C ILE A 555 77.60 -32.54 60.53
N GLN A 556 77.37 -33.13 61.71
CA GLN A 556 76.02 -33.42 62.21
C GLN A 556 75.19 -32.15 62.36
N ALA A 557 75.77 -31.06 62.87
CA ALA A 557 75.11 -29.75 62.92
C ALA A 557 74.78 -29.21 61.51
N MET A 558 75.69 -29.35 60.55
CA MET A 558 75.43 -28.97 59.15
C MET A 558 74.32 -29.81 58.51
N ILE A 559 74.28 -31.12 58.76
CA ILE A 559 73.23 -32.01 58.25
C ILE A 559 71.87 -31.70 58.90
N GLN A 560 71.83 -31.39 60.20
CA GLN A 560 70.60 -30.93 60.85
C GLN A 560 70.08 -29.61 60.26
N ALA A 561 70.98 -28.66 59.99
CA ALA A 561 70.62 -27.42 59.30
C ALA A 561 70.12 -27.69 57.86
N LEU A 562 70.75 -28.61 57.13
CA LEU A 562 70.33 -29.02 55.78
C LEU A 562 68.95 -29.70 55.80
N GLN A 563 68.70 -30.60 56.75
CA GLN A 563 67.41 -31.27 56.93
C GLN A 563 66.29 -30.28 57.27
N SER A 564 66.56 -29.35 58.19
CA SER A 564 65.63 -28.28 58.55
C SER A 564 65.32 -27.38 57.35
N GLY A 565 66.35 -26.98 56.60
CA GLY A 565 66.21 -26.20 55.37
C GLY A 565 65.41 -26.94 54.29
N ALA A 566 65.68 -28.24 54.09
CA ALA A 566 64.93 -29.07 53.14
C ALA A 566 63.47 -29.24 53.56
N HIS A 567 63.18 -29.39 54.85
CA HIS A 567 61.81 -29.47 55.37
C HIS A 567 61.05 -28.15 55.14
N ALA A 568 61.67 -27.02 55.49
CA ALA A 568 61.09 -25.69 55.24
C ALA A 568 60.84 -25.43 53.74
N ALA A 569 61.73 -25.90 52.86
CA ALA A 569 61.55 -25.80 51.42
C ALA A 569 60.38 -26.65 50.90
N VAL A 570 60.20 -27.88 51.41
CA VAL A 570 59.03 -28.73 51.08
C VAL A 570 57.72 -28.09 51.57
N GLU A 571 57.68 -27.54 52.78
CA GLU A 571 56.50 -26.80 53.26
C GLU A 571 56.17 -25.59 52.36
N ALA A 572 57.19 -24.80 51.99
CA ALA A 572 57.02 -23.66 51.09
C ALA A 572 56.51 -24.08 49.71
N MET A 573 57.02 -25.19 49.16
CA MET A 573 56.56 -25.76 47.88
C MET A 573 55.13 -26.28 47.96
N ASN A 574 54.74 -26.97 49.03
CA ASN A 574 53.36 -27.41 49.24
C ASN A 574 52.39 -26.22 49.34
N LYS A 575 52.81 -25.15 50.01
CA LYS A 575 52.06 -23.89 50.05
C LYS A 575 51.94 -23.27 48.66
N GLY A 576 53.02 -23.25 47.88
CA GLY A 576 53.03 -22.75 46.49
C GLY A 576 52.12 -23.56 45.57
N LYS A 577 52.12 -24.89 45.70
CA LYS A 577 51.20 -25.78 44.98
C LYS A 577 49.75 -25.48 45.31
N LYS A 578 49.41 -25.35 46.59
CA LYS A 578 48.04 -25.01 47.02
C LYS A 578 47.60 -23.64 46.50
N GLN A 579 48.49 -22.65 46.50
CA GLN A 579 48.23 -21.34 45.91
C GLN A 579 47.99 -21.42 44.39
N ALA A 580 48.71 -22.29 43.68
CA ALA A 580 48.48 -22.52 42.25
C ALA A 580 47.12 -23.19 41.99
N GLU A 581 46.72 -24.17 42.80
CA GLU A 581 45.38 -24.79 42.74
C GLU A 581 44.27 -23.77 42.99
N ASP A 582 44.41 -22.93 44.02
CA ASP A 582 43.47 -21.85 44.33
C ASP A 582 43.39 -20.83 43.18
N CYS A 583 44.53 -20.54 42.53
CA CYS A 583 44.59 -19.63 41.38
C CYS A 583 43.81 -20.21 40.18
N VAL A 584 43.97 -21.51 39.87
CA VAL A 584 43.18 -22.18 38.83
C VAL A 584 41.68 -22.10 39.12
N ALA A 585 41.26 -22.39 40.35
CA ALA A 585 39.85 -22.31 40.75
C ALA A 585 39.30 -20.88 40.59
N LYS A 586 40.08 -19.85 40.94
CA LYS A 586 39.69 -18.45 40.73
C LYS A 586 39.63 -18.07 39.24
N THR A 587 40.53 -18.57 38.42
CA THR A 587 40.49 -18.37 36.96
C THR A 587 39.25 -19.01 36.33
N GLU A 588 38.79 -20.18 36.82
CA GLU A 588 37.53 -20.79 36.36
C GLU A 588 36.31 -19.95 36.71
N VAL A 589 36.25 -19.42 37.94
CA VAL A 589 35.18 -18.49 38.34
C VAL A 589 35.19 -17.23 37.48
N ALA A 590 36.37 -16.66 37.19
CA ALA A 590 36.50 -15.51 36.29
C ALA A 590 36.04 -15.84 34.86
N THR A 591 36.34 -17.03 34.36
CA THR A 591 35.89 -17.50 33.03
C THR A 591 34.37 -17.62 32.96
N SER A 592 33.74 -18.19 34.00
CA SER A 592 32.27 -18.28 34.07
C SER A 592 31.59 -16.90 34.19
N ALA A 593 32.21 -15.95 34.90
CA ALA A 593 31.74 -14.57 34.93
C ALA A 593 31.83 -13.89 33.55
N LEU A 594 32.90 -14.16 32.77
CA LEU A 594 33.03 -13.68 31.39
C LEU A 594 31.94 -14.27 30.49
N ASP A 595 31.63 -15.56 30.58
CA ASP A 595 30.51 -16.16 29.81
C ASP A 595 29.18 -15.47 30.11
N SER A 596 28.95 -15.08 31.37
CA SER A 596 27.75 -14.33 31.76
C SER A 596 27.72 -12.92 31.17
N ILE A 597 28.88 -12.26 31.09
CA ILE A 597 29.03 -10.95 30.42
C ILE A 597 28.76 -11.09 28.92
N THR A 598 29.35 -12.07 28.25
CA THR A 598 29.10 -12.33 26.82
C THR A 598 27.62 -12.56 26.54
N HIS A 599 26.92 -13.32 27.40
CA HIS A 599 25.47 -13.50 27.27
C HIS A 599 24.70 -12.17 27.42
N ALA A 600 25.06 -11.32 28.38
CA ALA A 600 24.44 -10.01 28.55
C ALA A 600 24.72 -9.06 27.37
N VAL A 601 25.92 -9.15 26.78
CA VAL A 601 26.31 -8.39 25.58
C VAL A 601 25.48 -8.82 24.37
N HIS A 602 25.25 -10.12 24.17
CA HIS A 602 24.34 -10.61 23.13
C HIS A 602 22.90 -10.11 23.34
N LEU A 603 22.38 -10.15 24.57
CA LEU A 603 21.05 -9.62 24.85
C LEU A 603 20.96 -8.11 24.54
N ALA A 604 22.02 -7.35 24.84
CA ALA A 604 22.10 -5.93 24.51
C ALA A 604 22.18 -5.68 22.99
N HIS A 605 22.84 -6.56 22.24
CA HIS A 605 22.88 -6.54 20.77
C HIS A 605 21.46 -6.68 20.21
N ASP A 606 20.74 -7.74 20.60
CA ASP A 606 19.39 -8.02 20.12
C ASP A 606 18.42 -6.87 20.46
N MET A 607 18.52 -6.31 21.67
CA MET A 607 17.73 -5.15 22.08
C MET A 607 18.04 -3.91 21.22
N SER A 608 19.32 -3.66 20.91
CA SER A 608 19.73 -2.52 20.10
C SER A 608 19.25 -2.65 18.65
N GLU A 609 19.23 -3.87 18.10
CA GLU A 609 18.68 -4.18 16.78
C GLU A 609 17.16 -3.94 16.74
N GLN A 610 16.43 -4.36 17.78
CA GLN A 610 15.00 -4.06 17.92
C GLN A 610 14.73 -2.55 18.00
N ILE A 611 15.52 -1.79 18.78
CA ILE A 611 15.38 -0.34 18.87
C ILE A 611 15.66 0.32 17.51
N SER A 612 16.70 -0.11 16.79
CA SER A 612 17.00 0.40 15.45
C SER A 612 15.83 0.16 14.48
N SER A 613 15.25 -1.04 14.51
CA SER A 613 14.10 -1.39 13.68
C SER A 613 12.86 -0.55 14.02
N ALA A 614 12.54 -0.41 15.30
CA ALA A 614 11.43 0.42 15.77
C ALA A 614 11.62 1.90 15.43
N ALA A 615 12.85 2.43 15.54
CA ALA A 615 13.17 3.80 15.16
C ALA A 615 13.02 4.03 13.65
N LYS A 616 13.40 3.04 12.83
CA LYS A 616 13.20 3.08 11.37
C LYS A 616 11.72 3.11 11.01
N GLU A 617 10.90 2.29 11.66
CA GLU A 617 9.45 2.28 11.50
C GLU A 617 8.83 3.63 11.93
N GLN A 618 9.22 4.16 13.10
CA GLN A 618 8.77 5.49 13.55
C GLN A 618 9.14 6.60 12.56
N HIS A 619 10.33 6.55 11.97
CA HIS A 619 10.74 7.51 10.95
C HIS A 619 9.84 7.44 9.71
N GLN A 620 9.54 6.23 9.22
CA GLN A 620 8.65 6.03 8.08
C GLN A 620 7.22 6.52 8.39
N VAL A 621 6.66 6.12 9.53
CA VAL A 621 5.31 6.54 9.95
C VAL A 621 5.25 8.06 10.11
N SER A 622 6.31 8.71 10.60
CA SER A 622 6.38 10.17 10.68
C SER A 622 6.32 10.83 9.29
N ALA A 623 6.98 10.26 8.29
CA ALA A 623 6.92 10.76 6.92
C ALA A 623 5.50 10.63 6.33
N GLU A 624 4.83 9.51 6.58
CA GLU A 624 3.44 9.28 6.17
C GLU A 624 2.47 10.26 6.85
N ILE A 625 2.61 10.47 8.17
CA ILE A 625 1.81 11.47 8.91
C ILE A 625 2.04 12.87 8.34
N SER A 626 3.27 13.21 7.97
CA SER A 626 3.57 14.53 7.40
C SER A 626 2.80 14.76 6.08
N GLY A 627 2.74 13.77 5.19
CA GLY A 627 1.94 13.85 3.97
C GLY A 627 0.43 13.94 4.23
N LEU A 628 -0.07 13.22 5.24
CA LEU A 628 -1.48 13.33 5.65
C LEU A 628 -1.82 14.74 6.17
N LEU A 629 -0.91 15.36 6.94
CA LEU A 629 -1.10 16.72 7.45
C LEU A 629 -1.14 17.75 6.32
N GLU A 630 -0.31 17.62 5.28
CA GLU A 630 -0.38 18.47 4.08
C GLU A 630 -1.75 18.34 3.39
N SER A 631 -2.25 17.10 3.24
CA SER A 631 -3.59 16.88 2.68
C SER A 631 -4.70 17.53 3.53
N ILE A 632 -4.58 17.51 4.87
CA ILE A 632 -5.54 18.17 5.76
C ILE A 632 -5.50 19.69 5.57
N VAL A 633 -4.31 20.31 5.38
CA VAL A 633 -4.21 21.74 5.08
C VAL A 633 -4.91 22.07 3.76
N ALA A 634 -4.70 21.27 2.72
CA ALA A 634 -5.35 21.48 1.42
C ALA A 634 -6.89 21.38 1.53
N ILE A 635 -7.41 20.40 2.27
CA ILE A 635 -8.85 20.25 2.52
C ILE A 635 -9.38 21.45 3.32
N ALA A 636 -8.64 21.92 4.33
CA ALA A 636 -9.02 23.09 5.12
C ALA A 636 -9.11 24.36 4.26
N GLU A 637 -8.16 24.57 3.34
CA GLU A 637 -8.17 25.70 2.40
C GLU A 637 -9.34 25.62 1.41
N GLN A 638 -9.62 24.42 0.87
CA GLN A 638 -10.79 24.21 0.02
C GLN A 638 -12.10 24.48 0.78
N THR A 639 -12.18 24.05 2.03
CA THR A 639 -13.37 24.28 2.87
C THR A 639 -13.53 25.77 3.20
N ALA A 640 -12.44 26.50 3.43
CA ALA A 640 -12.49 27.94 3.65
C ALA A 640 -13.01 28.69 2.41
N SER A 641 -12.53 28.30 1.22
CA SER A 641 -13.01 28.87 -0.04
C SER A 641 -14.49 28.56 -0.28
N GLY A 642 -14.93 27.33 -0.02
CA GLY A 642 -16.34 26.93 -0.12
C GLY A 642 -17.24 27.68 0.88
N ALA A 643 -16.74 27.93 2.09
CA ALA A 643 -17.42 28.77 3.07
C ALA A 643 -17.55 30.22 2.55
N GLU A 644 -16.47 30.85 2.08
CA GLU A 644 -16.55 32.21 1.51
C GLU A 644 -17.56 32.33 0.37
N GLN A 645 -17.59 31.36 -0.56
CA GLN A 645 -18.57 31.32 -1.64
C GLN A 645 -20.01 31.15 -1.13
N THR A 646 -20.21 30.34 -0.09
CA THR A 646 -21.53 30.14 0.55
C THR A 646 -22.01 31.41 1.25
N SER A 647 -21.10 32.14 1.91
CA SER A 647 -21.41 33.43 2.54
C SER A 647 -21.85 34.46 1.49
N ALA A 648 -21.09 34.57 0.39
CA ALA A 648 -21.43 35.48 -0.72
C ALA A 648 -22.79 35.13 -1.35
N SER A 649 -23.04 33.84 -1.59
CA SER A 649 -24.32 33.37 -2.14
C SER A 649 -25.49 33.64 -1.18
N SER A 650 -25.29 33.42 0.12
CA SER A 650 -26.30 33.72 1.14
C SER A 650 -26.63 35.21 1.19
N HIS A 651 -25.63 36.08 1.02
CA HIS A 651 -25.83 37.53 0.96
C HIS A 651 -26.69 37.94 -0.25
N GLU A 652 -26.42 37.38 -1.43
CA GLU A 652 -27.25 37.63 -2.62
C GLU A 652 -28.67 37.07 -2.47
N VAL A 653 -28.86 35.89 -1.86
CA VAL A 653 -30.20 35.35 -1.59
C VAL A 653 -30.98 36.24 -0.61
N ALA A 654 -30.33 36.74 0.46
CA ALA A 654 -30.95 37.68 1.39
C ALA A 654 -31.38 38.99 0.69
N LYS A 655 -30.53 39.50 -0.20
CA LYS A 655 -30.81 40.69 -1.00
C LYS A 655 -31.98 40.48 -1.96
N LEU A 656 -32.00 39.36 -2.70
CA LEU A 656 -33.11 39.01 -3.60
C LEU A 656 -34.43 38.83 -2.83
N ALA A 657 -34.39 38.25 -1.63
CA ALA A 657 -35.55 38.11 -0.77
C ALA A 657 -36.11 39.48 -0.32
N GLU A 658 -35.23 40.44 0.01
CA GLU A 658 -35.62 41.82 0.33
C GLU A 658 -36.15 42.58 -0.91
N GLU A 659 -35.54 42.40 -2.08
CA GLU A 659 -36.05 42.96 -3.34
C GLU A 659 -37.43 42.40 -3.71
N LEU A 660 -37.66 41.10 -3.51
CA LEU A 660 -38.95 40.46 -3.68
C LEU A 660 -39.98 41.03 -2.69
N ARG A 661 -39.61 41.19 -1.42
CA ARG A 661 -40.45 41.82 -0.39
C ARG A 661 -40.85 43.24 -0.77
N ARG A 662 -39.90 44.07 -1.22
CA ARG A 662 -40.18 45.44 -1.69
C ARG A 662 -41.05 45.49 -2.93
N SER A 663 -40.89 44.54 -3.84
CA SER A 663 -41.70 44.45 -5.06
C SER A 663 -43.16 44.14 -4.74
N VAL A 664 -43.42 43.33 -3.70
CA VAL A 664 -44.79 43.02 -3.26
C VAL A 664 -45.37 44.04 -2.28
N ASP A 665 -44.55 44.82 -1.56
CA ASP A 665 -44.98 45.96 -0.71
C ASP A 665 -45.70 47.06 -1.53
N GLN A 666 -45.56 47.07 -2.86
CA GLN A 666 -46.32 47.97 -3.76
C GLN A 666 -47.82 47.63 -3.79
N PHE A 667 -48.20 46.40 -3.42
CA PHE A 667 -49.60 45.99 -3.32
C PHE A 667 -50.12 46.22 -1.91
N LYS A 668 -51.20 46.99 -1.81
CA LYS A 668 -51.92 47.24 -0.57
C LYS A 668 -52.94 46.12 -0.38
N VAL A 669 -52.60 45.17 0.49
CA VAL A 669 -53.37 43.95 0.79
C VAL A 669 -54.14 44.01 2.08
#